data_AF-A0A950S5L7-F1
#
_entry.id   AF-A0A950S5L7-F1
#
_cell.length_a   1.000
_cell.length_b   1.000
_cell.length_c   1.000
_cell.angle_alpha   90.00
_cell.angle_beta   90.00
_cell.angle_gamma   90.00
#
_symmetry.space_group_name_H-M   'P 1'
#
loop_
_entity.id
_entity.type
_entity.pdbx_description
1 polymer ?
#
loop_
_entity_poly.entity_id
_entity_poly.type
_entity_poly.pdbx_seq_one_letter_code
_entity_poly.pdbx_strand_id
1 'polypeptide(L)'
;MIGLVAIFAAIAFVVAIQASNRASKALAELAELRRRLDRSLIKESAAAPAEPQPEPVVLTPPIQPPPEPVDAFEAQPIPQPEPEPIAAFETQPEPAAPPPPSPAPPRKPFDWESLIGVKLFSWIAGIALVLATLFFLSYSVEHGWLSPAVRASLGLATGIILLLVCELRVARNYAFTANAMDGAGIAILYATLFAMHALWHLLPASAVFVLMLIVTAIAVLLSIRRDSVFIALLGLVGGFATPALLSTGENKPVALFSYLLLLNVGLLFVAIQRRWPLLTALSVVFTVIYEWSWIGKYFTAAQLPLAVSIFILLAAAAAASLWMRRRADEAQRRFDFAAISSAGLPLLFAIYVAAVSSYGVQYNILFTFLLFITTGLSVIAIFRGPVWLHLLGGATIALVLVVWRATSFTPAAWPAVLAWIAAFVVIQLALSFFTSIPKTIVAPTFLLMFPALAMLPVPASAPMLLFGTLFILVAIIAAYAIRHSAGAGYAIAAFLAVVAEGVWSADNVKPATLTTALVIYGGFALLFLAVPIIARRFGRDIVSQRTMMTLVLGSIGVLFFLTIGDAAPHALWMLAVLLAIINIGAIAQSKPRQRAILAASAIVLSWIVITVWCSTALDVASLVSALIVIGGFALLAVGGGVVIARGEDGDTSTTYLGLIGHLFLFAIAVQPQLAFPPWPLFAAMFVLDIAIGIAAIYLRRATLMTAAMAASQLVLMAWAADAKAMPWPVTAFVAAIAVCAIALIWFRIDRRFSVAAIVALALGDIVLIIAGGVSTTPIFGSLLASHLIFGISMLAVAWSMEQHDLAILAVALLALGTALSRTTTPVNQFTFAGAVYAIFIAYPLLLGARAKRFIQPYLAAVLAGIPFFVFARRAIEDAGFGYAIGLLPIFQAALMLLLVWRLLRIEPASDRLLSRLALTAAAALAFITIAIPLQLEKQWITIGWALEGAALVWLYRRIPHRGLLAWSGALLAAAFVRLAVNPAVLSYHPASHHAIVNWYLYTYLVSAAAFFVAAWLLPEKDALEFTGARPFANAGGTILLFFLVNIEIADFYSTGPTLTFNFLSSSLAQDLTYTIGWALFAVAMLVAGLVLHSRAARVAAIFLLLITVLKCFLHDLARLGGLYRVASLLGLTISLLLVGVLLQKFVIRKAATPAEEPS
;
A
#
# COMPACT_ATOMS: atom_id res chain seq x y z
N MET A 1 -7.85 -19.20 -21.08
CA MET A 1 -6.98 -18.06 -21.48
C MET A 1 -7.77 -16.81 -21.89
N ILE A 2 -8.77 -16.89 -22.78
CA ILE A 2 -9.53 -15.73 -23.30
C ILE A 2 -10.26 -14.93 -22.20
N GLY A 3 -10.87 -15.62 -21.21
CA GLY A 3 -11.49 -14.94 -20.05
C GLY A 3 -10.49 -14.22 -19.14
N LEU A 4 -9.25 -14.72 -19.05
CA LEU A 4 -8.19 -14.10 -18.24
C LEU A 4 -7.67 -12.82 -18.91
N VAL A 5 -7.56 -12.82 -20.25
CA VAL A 5 -7.19 -11.64 -21.04
C VAL A 5 -8.27 -10.55 -20.99
N ALA A 6 -9.56 -10.92 -21.01
CA ALA A 6 -10.66 -9.98 -20.84
C ALA A 6 -10.68 -9.33 -19.44
N ILE A 7 -10.37 -10.11 -18.40
CA ILE A 7 -10.23 -9.62 -17.02
C ILE A 7 -9.02 -8.69 -16.91
N PHE A 8 -7.86 -9.03 -17.49
CA PHE A 8 -6.69 -8.15 -17.51
C PHE A 8 -6.94 -6.86 -18.31
N ALA A 9 -7.68 -6.91 -19.41
CA ALA A 9 -8.08 -5.72 -20.17
C ALA A 9 -9.04 -4.82 -19.38
N ALA A 10 -10.00 -5.42 -18.64
CA ALA A 10 -10.89 -4.68 -17.76
C ALA A 10 -10.15 -4.06 -16.56
N ILE A 11 -9.19 -4.79 -15.97
CA ILE A 11 -8.32 -4.27 -14.91
C ILE A 11 -7.43 -3.14 -15.45
N ALA A 12 -6.83 -3.31 -16.63
CA ALA A 12 -6.04 -2.27 -17.28
C ALA A 12 -6.88 -1.02 -17.59
N PHE A 13 -8.14 -1.21 -18.01
CA PHE A 13 -9.08 -0.11 -18.25
C PHE A 13 -9.44 0.63 -16.95
N VAL A 14 -9.73 -0.10 -15.86
CA VAL A 14 -10.00 0.50 -14.55
C VAL A 14 -8.76 1.21 -13.99
N VAL A 15 -7.58 0.63 -14.14
CA VAL A 15 -6.30 1.22 -13.72
C VAL A 15 -5.98 2.47 -14.55
N ALA A 16 -6.24 2.46 -15.86
CA ALA A 16 -6.07 3.63 -16.72
C ALA A 16 -7.01 4.79 -16.33
N ILE A 17 -8.27 4.47 -16.00
CA ILE A 17 -9.23 5.47 -15.49
C ILE A 17 -8.76 6.01 -14.13
N GLN A 18 -8.31 5.15 -13.22
CA GLN A 18 -7.81 5.59 -11.91
C GLN A 18 -6.54 6.43 -12.04
N ALA A 19 -5.62 6.07 -12.94
CA ALA A 19 -4.40 6.81 -13.22
C ALA A 19 -4.72 8.19 -13.82
N SER A 20 -5.68 8.27 -14.76
CA SER A 20 -6.14 9.53 -15.34
C SER A 20 -6.80 10.44 -14.29
N ASN A 21 -7.60 9.86 -13.39
CA ASN A 21 -8.22 10.60 -12.29
C ASN A 21 -7.20 11.09 -11.25
N ARG A 22 -6.13 10.33 -10.98
CA ARG A 22 -5.02 10.77 -10.12
C ARG A 22 -4.18 11.86 -10.79
N ALA A 23 -3.89 11.72 -12.08
CA ALA A 23 -3.12 12.70 -12.84
C ALA A 23 -3.87 14.04 -12.97
N SER A 24 -5.18 14.01 -13.22
CA SER A 24 -6.01 15.22 -13.27
C SER A 24 -6.11 15.92 -11.91
N LYS A 25 -6.19 15.17 -10.81
CA LYS A 25 -6.10 15.74 -9.45
C LYS A 25 -4.73 16.38 -9.18
N ALA A 26 -3.65 15.69 -9.53
CA ALA A 26 -2.28 16.22 -9.36
C ALA A 26 -2.03 17.47 -10.22
N LEU A 27 -2.57 17.52 -11.44
CA LEU A 27 -2.51 18.71 -12.30
C LEU A 27 -3.34 19.87 -11.75
N ALA A 28 -4.50 19.59 -11.14
CA ALA A 28 -5.31 20.61 -10.48
C ALA A 28 -4.61 21.17 -9.23
N GLU A 29 -3.98 20.30 -8.43
CA GLU A 29 -3.14 20.71 -7.29
C GLU A 29 -1.91 21.52 -7.72
N LEU A 30 -1.23 21.12 -8.80
CA LEU A 30 -0.13 21.89 -9.38
C LEU A 30 -0.57 23.23 -9.94
N ALA A 31 -1.74 23.31 -10.58
CA ALA A 31 -2.30 24.56 -11.08
C ALA A 31 -2.66 25.51 -9.91
N GLU A 32 -3.18 24.96 -8.82
CA GLU A 32 -3.49 25.71 -7.60
C GLU A 32 -2.21 26.15 -6.87
N LEU A 33 -1.22 25.28 -6.74
CA LEU A 33 0.10 25.62 -6.18
C LEU A 33 0.81 26.68 -7.03
N ARG A 34 0.73 26.58 -8.37
CA ARG A 34 1.29 27.59 -9.27
C ARG A 34 0.56 28.92 -9.13
N ARG A 35 -0.77 28.92 -9.03
CA ARG A 35 -1.53 30.15 -8.73
C ARG A 35 -1.19 30.75 -7.37
N ARG A 36 -0.94 29.92 -6.35
CA ARG A 36 -0.49 30.38 -5.03
C ARG A 36 0.92 30.95 -5.08
N LEU A 37 1.81 30.33 -5.85
CA LEU A 37 3.17 30.80 -6.07
C LEU A 37 3.17 32.10 -6.91
N ASP A 38 2.34 32.19 -7.94
CA ASP A 38 2.18 33.41 -8.73
C ASP A 38 1.59 34.53 -7.86
N ARG A 39 0.62 34.23 -6.98
CA ARG A 39 0.12 35.21 -5.99
C ARG A 39 1.16 35.59 -4.95
N SER A 40 1.99 34.66 -4.49
CA SER A 40 3.06 34.98 -3.54
C SER A 40 4.15 35.81 -4.20
N LEU A 41 4.53 35.50 -5.44
CA LEU A 41 5.45 36.30 -6.24
C LEU A 41 4.90 37.68 -6.58
N ILE A 42 3.59 37.81 -6.81
CA ILE A 42 2.93 39.12 -6.98
C ILE A 42 2.89 39.89 -5.65
N LYS A 43 2.62 39.22 -4.51
CA LYS A 43 2.69 39.86 -3.18
C LYS A 43 4.11 40.25 -2.78
N GLU A 44 5.11 39.47 -3.15
CA GLU A 44 6.53 39.71 -2.88
C GLU A 44 7.11 40.78 -3.82
N SER A 45 6.64 40.84 -5.07
CA SER A 45 6.90 41.93 -6.02
C SER A 45 6.22 43.24 -5.62
N ALA A 46 5.01 43.18 -5.05
CA ALA A 46 4.30 44.36 -4.52
C ALA A 46 4.82 44.82 -3.15
N ALA A 47 5.52 43.96 -2.40
CA ALA A 47 6.14 44.26 -1.11
C ALA A 47 7.65 44.56 -1.22
N ALA A 48 8.23 44.48 -2.41
CA ALA A 48 9.57 44.98 -2.66
C ALA A 48 9.55 46.52 -2.59
N PRO A 49 10.47 47.17 -1.84
CA PRO A 49 10.61 48.61 -1.88
C PRO A 49 10.89 49.03 -3.33
N ALA A 50 10.12 49.98 -3.85
CA ALA A 50 10.38 50.56 -5.15
C ALA A 50 11.85 51.05 -5.20
N GLU A 51 12.65 50.52 -6.13
CA GLU A 51 13.95 51.08 -6.46
C GLU A 51 13.78 52.58 -6.75
N PRO A 52 14.70 53.46 -6.30
CA PRO A 52 14.58 54.89 -6.53
C PRO A 52 14.58 55.15 -8.03
N GLN A 53 13.49 55.67 -8.57
CA GLN A 53 13.47 56.19 -9.93
C GLN A 53 14.44 57.39 -9.98
N PRO A 54 15.34 57.47 -10.99
CA PRO A 54 16.20 58.63 -11.16
C PRO A 54 15.36 59.86 -11.48
N GLU A 55 15.60 60.95 -10.75
CA GLU A 55 14.97 62.25 -10.98
C GLU A 55 15.05 62.67 -12.46
N PRO A 56 13.95 63.18 -13.04
CA PRO A 56 13.97 63.76 -14.38
C PRO A 56 14.63 65.14 -14.37
N VAL A 57 15.57 65.36 -15.28
CA VAL A 57 16.10 66.69 -15.61
C VAL A 57 14.96 67.54 -16.19
N VAL A 58 14.57 68.58 -15.46
CA VAL A 58 13.67 69.63 -15.95
C VAL A 58 14.48 70.58 -16.84
N LEU A 59 14.17 70.61 -18.14
CA LEU A 59 14.44 71.78 -18.97
C LEU A 59 13.23 72.72 -18.87
N THR A 60 13.46 73.88 -18.26
CA THR A 60 12.52 74.99 -18.11
C THR A 60 11.95 75.48 -19.45
N PRO A 61 10.64 75.73 -19.57
CA PRO A 61 10.08 76.55 -20.65
C PRO A 61 10.27 78.05 -20.37
N PRO A 62 10.22 78.92 -21.41
CA PRO A 62 10.49 80.34 -21.26
C PRO A 62 9.33 81.12 -20.62
N ILE A 63 9.73 82.15 -19.89
CA ILE A 63 8.95 83.13 -19.16
C ILE A 63 8.05 83.96 -20.11
N GLN A 64 6.76 84.10 -19.76
CA GLN A 64 6.01 85.33 -20.04
C GLN A 64 5.78 86.10 -18.72
N PRO A 65 6.03 87.43 -18.68
CA PRO A 65 5.85 88.27 -17.49
C PRO A 65 4.37 88.69 -17.28
N PRO A 66 4.05 89.32 -16.13
CA PRO A 66 2.76 89.21 -15.45
C PRO A 66 1.80 90.37 -15.73
N PRO A 67 0.50 90.20 -15.46
CA PRO A 67 -0.33 91.25 -14.90
C PRO A 67 -0.38 91.16 -13.36
N GLU A 68 -0.50 92.35 -12.80
CA GLU A 68 -0.45 92.78 -11.41
C GLU A 68 -1.42 92.12 -10.42
N PRO A 69 -1.13 92.25 -9.10
CA PRO A 69 -1.92 91.69 -8.02
C PRO A 69 -3.06 92.64 -7.63
N VAL A 70 -4.27 92.09 -7.42
CA VAL A 70 -5.30 92.78 -6.63
C VAL A 70 -5.97 91.77 -5.70
N ASP A 71 -5.51 91.85 -4.45
CA ASP A 71 -6.28 91.92 -3.22
C ASP A 71 -7.31 90.83 -2.91
N ALA A 72 -6.85 89.94 -2.03
CA ALA A 72 -7.37 89.85 -0.68
C ALA A 72 -8.86 90.20 -0.49
N PHE A 73 -9.68 89.16 -0.45
CA PHE A 73 -10.81 89.15 0.47
C PHE A 73 -10.58 88.09 1.54
N GLU A 74 -10.32 88.65 2.72
CA GLU A 74 -10.42 88.14 4.08
C GLU A 74 -10.74 86.65 4.29
N ALA A 75 -9.81 86.07 5.06
CA ALA A 75 -10.01 84.87 5.83
C ALA A 75 -11.28 84.98 6.70
N GLN A 76 -12.27 84.16 6.40
CA GLN A 76 -13.12 83.65 7.46
C GLN A 76 -12.28 82.69 8.32
N PRO A 77 -12.39 82.77 9.65
CA PRO A 77 -11.76 81.82 10.56
C PRO A 77 -12.23 80.41 10.20
N ILE A 78 -11.25 79.57 9.91
CA ILE A 78 -11.37 78.13 9.79
C ILE A 78 -12.28 77.62 10.91
N PRO A 79 -13.42 76.96 10.62
CA PRO A 79 -14.03 76.10 11.60
C PRO A 79 -13.00 75.02 11.91
N GLN A 80 -12.51 75.02 13.15
CA GLN A 80 -11.77 73.90 13.69
C GLN A 80 -12.60 72.63 13.41
N PRO A 81 -12.05 71.61 12.75
CA PRO A 81 -12.69 70.31 12.77
C PRO A 81 -12.66 69.81 14.22
N GLU A 82 -13.85 69.56 14.76
CA GLU A 82 -14.06 68.75 15.95
C GLU A 82 -13.29 67.42 15.80
N PRO A 83 -12.68 66.84 16.85
CA PRO A 83 -11.92 65.60 16.72
C PRO A 83 -12.87 64.40 16.58
N GLU A 84 -13.30 64.14 15.36
CA GLU A 84 -13.80 62.84 14.93
C GLU A 84 -12.64 61.90 14.57
N PRO A 85 -12.84 60.57 14.64
CA PRO A 85 -11.79 59.59 14.88
C PRO A 85 -10.82 59.47 13.71
N ILE A 86 -9.59 59.03 14.02
CA ILE A 86 -8.67 58.45 13.05
C ILE A 86 -9.39 57.31 12.32
N ALA A 87 -9.95 57.61 11.15
CA ALA A 87 -10.47 56.63 10.23
C ALA A 87 -9.27 55.82 9.75
N ALA A 88 -9.27 54.54 10.11
CA ALA A 88 -8.40 53.54 9.54
C ALA A 88 -8.35 53.70 8.02
N PHE A 89 -7.18 53.53 7.42
CA PHE A 89 -7.06 53.28 6.00
C PHE A 89 -8.19 52.33 5.56
N GLU A 90 -9.14 52.83 4.78
CA GLU A 90 -9.92 51.95 3.93
C GLU A 90 -8.89 51.31 3.00
N THR A 91 -8.50 50.08 3.33
CA THR A 91 -7.98 49.14 2.36
C THR A 91 -8.86 49.27 1.13
N GLN A 92 -8.32 49.67 -0.03
CA GLN A 92 -8.86 49.14 -1.29
C GLN A 92 -9.11 47.66 -1.00
N PRO A 93 -10.32 47.12 -1.24
CA PRO A 93 -10.54 45.71 -1.00
C PRO A 93 -9.47 44.98 -1.82
N GLU A 94 -8.45 44.44 -1.13
CA GLU A 94 -7.64 43.33 -1.61
C GLU A 94 -8.64 42.45 -2.34
N PRO A 95 -8.56 42.29 -3.69
CA PRO A 95 -9.68 41.86 -4.53
C PRO A 95 -10.36 40.73 -3.81
N ALA A 96 -11.55 41.02 -3.22
CA ALA A 96 -12.01 40.41 -1.97
C ALA A 96 -11.43 39.00 -1.91
N ALA A 97 -10.41 38.78 -1.07
CA ALA A 97 -9.84 37.44 -0.88
C ALA A 97 -11.06 36.54 -0.81
N PRO A 98 -11.30 35.66 -1.82
CA PRO A 98 -12.63 35.14 -2.10
C PRO A 98 -13.15 34.66 -0.77
N PRO A 99 -14.30 35.20 -0.30
CA PRO A 99 -14.70 35.20 1.11
C PRO A 99 -14.30 33.84 1.66
N PRO A 100 -13.42 33.76 2.69
CA PRO A 100 -12.73 32.53 3.07
C PRO A 100 -13.75 31.42 2.96
N PRO A 101 -13.60 30.48 1.99
CA PRO A 101 -14.71 29.83 1.30
C PRO A 101 -15.76 29.53 2.34
N SER A 102 -16.86 30.33 2.36
CA SER A 102 -17.82 30.42 3.48
C SER A 102 -17.81 29.09 4.18
N PRO A 103 -17.28 28.99 5.42
CA PRO A 103 -16.75 27.75 5.98
C PRO A 103 -17.64 26.63 5.53
N ALA A 104 -17.14 25.84 4.57
CA ALA A 104 -17.99 25.05 3.65
C ALA A 104 -19.18 24.55 4.45
N PRO A 105 -20.41 25.05 4.16
CA PRO A 105 -21.50 25.13 5.12
C PRO A 105 -21.46 23.87 5.95
N PRO A 106 -21.18 23.98 7.28
CA PRO A 106 -20.63 22.89 8.08
C PRO A 106 -21.32 21.63 7.63
N ARG A 107 -20.59 20.73 6.93
CA ARG A 107 -21.17 19.61 6.16
C ARG A 107 -22.34 19.13 6.98
N LYS A 108 -23.58 19.43 6.53
CA LYS A 108 -24.76 19.26 7.37
C LYS A 108 -24.59 17.91 8.06
N PRO A 109 -24.47 17.86 9.41
CA PRO A 109 -24.18 16.62 10.09
C PRO A 109 -25.14 15.59 9.54
N PHE A 110 -24.59 14.46 9.08
CA PHE A 110 -25.35 13.46 8.34
C PHE A 110 -26.63 13.21 9.11
N ASP A 111 -27.75 13.60 8.50
CA ASP A 111 -29.03 13.71 9.17
C ASP A 111 -29.58 12.30 9.36
N TRP A 112 -29.06 11.64 10.39
CA TRP A 112 -29.41 10.29 10.80
C TRP A 112 -30.93 10.18 11.00
N GLU A 113 -31.58 11.28 11.41
CA GLU A 113 -33.02 11.33 11.65
C GLU A 113 -33.85 11.32 10.36
N SER A 114 -33.50 12.12 9.33
CA SER A 114 -34.27 12.08 8.07
C SER A 114 -33.98 10.87 7.18
N LEU A 115 -32.77 10.30 7.29
CA LEU A 115 -32.35 9.15 6.48
C LEU A 115 -32.83 7.82 7.07
N ILE A 116 -32.64 7.60 8.39
CA ILE A 116 -33.19 6.41 9.09
C ILE A 116 -34.71 6.55 9.25
N GLY A 117 -35.21 7.76 9.54
CA GLY A 117 -36.62 7.96 9.88
C GLY A 117 -37.58 8.08 8.69
N VAL A 118 -37.25 8.82 7.63
CA VAL A 118 -38.26 9.14 6.58
C VAL A 118 -38.07 8.33 5.30
N LYS A 119 -36.85 8.32 4.76
CA LYS A 119 -36.56 7.66 3.47
C LYS A 119 -36.48 6.14 3.62
N LEU A 120 -35.73 5.66 4.61
CA LEU A 120 -35.56 4.23 4.86
C LEU A 120 -36.89 3.56 5.20
N PHE A 121 -37.70 4.15 6.08
CA PHE A 121 -39.02 3.60 6.42
C PHE A 121 -40.01 3.64 5.24
N SER A 122 -40.02 4.69 4.40
CA SER A 122 -40.92 4.78 3.23
C SER A 122 -40.57 3.79 2.11
N TRP A 123 -39.28 3.52 1.89
CA TRP A 123 -38.83 2.51 0.93
C TRP A 123 -39.05 1.09 1.44
N ILE A 124 -38.72 0.80 2.71
CA ILE A 124 -39.01 -0.50 3.33
C ILE A 124 -40.52 -0.77 3.27
N ALA A 125 -41.36 0.24 3.49
CA ALA A 125 -42.81 0.10 3.36
C ALA A 125 -43.26 -0.19 1.91
N GLY A 126 -42.74 0.52 0.90
CA GLY A 126 -43.08 0.25 -0.51
C GLY A 126 -42.66 -1.13 -1.01
N ILE A 127 -41.47 -1.59 -0.61
CA ILE A 127 -40.98 -2.94 -0.93
C ILE A 127 -41.80 -4.00 -0.17
N ALA A 128 -42.03 -3.80 1.13
CA ALA A 128 -42.85 -4.70 1.93
C ALA A 128 -44.29 -4.79 1.38
N LEU A 129 -44.84 -3.73 0.78
CA LEU A 129 -46.16 -3.75 0.12
C LEU A 129 -46.17 -4.57 -1.16
N VAL A 130 -45.17 -4.43 -2.03
CA VAL A 130 -45.03 -5.27 -3.24
C VAL A 130 -44.87 -6.73 -2.82
N LEU A 131 -44.03 -7.03 -1.81
CA LEU A 131 -43.84 -8.39 -1.30
C LEU A 131 -45.10 -8.95 -0.64
N ALA A 132 -45.82 -8.15 0.15
CA ALA A 132 -47.09 -8.55 0.73
C ALA A 132 -48.12 -8.86 -0.37
N THR A 133 -48.19 -8.05 -1.42
CA THR A 133 -49.09 -8.27 -2.57
C THR A 133 -48.71 -9.54 -3.35
N LEU A 134 -47.42 -9.78 -3.57
CA LEU A 134 -46.94 -10.99 -4.23
C LEU A 134 -47.19 -12.24 -3.37
N PHE A 135 -46.82 -12.22 -2.08
CA PHE A 135 -47.08 -13.35 -1.17
C PHE A 135 -48.58 -13.60 -1.00
N PHE A 136 -49.42 -12.57 -1.00
CA PHE A 136 -50.87 -12.72 -0.98
C PHE A 136 -51.41 -13.35 -2.27
N LEU A 137 -50.98 -12.87 -3.44
CA LEU A 137 -51.39 -13.43 -4.73
C LEU A 137 -50.90 -14.89 -4.89
N SER A 138 -49.66 -15.18 -4.48
CA SER A 138 -49.11 -16.55 -4.45
C SER A 138 -49.89 -17.45 -3.48
N TYR A 139 -50.15 -16.98 -2.26
CA TYR A 139 -50.93 -17.72 -1.28
C TYR A 139 -52.37 -17.99 -1.77
N SER A 140 -52.97 -17.02 -2.47
CA SER A 140 -54.28 -17.17 -3.12
C SER A 140 -54.27 -18.18 -4.28
N VAL A 141 -53.15 -18.32 -4.99
CA VAL A 141 -52.97 -19.34 -6.04
C VAL A 141 -52.86 -20.72 -5.39
N GLU A 142 -52.01 -20.88 -4.37
CA GLU A 142 -51.79 -22.13 -3.65
C GLU A 142 -53.06 -22.70 -3.02
N HIS A 143 -53.95 -21.81 -2.53
CA HIS A 143 -55.18 -22.21 -1.86
C HIS A 143 -56.44 -22.10 -2.75
N GLY A 144 -56.29 -21.75 -4.04
CA GLY A 144 -57.38 -21.76 -5.03
C GLY A 144 -58.47 -20.68 -4.85
N TRP A 145 -58.20 -19.59 -4.13
CA TRP A 145 -59.25 -18.67 -3.66
C TRP A 145 -59.91 -17.79 -4.72
N LEU A 146 -59.23 -17.46 -5.83
CA LEU A 146 -59.70 -16.47 -6.83
C LEU A 146 -59.54 -16.98 -8.26
N SER A 147 -60.38 -16.58 -9.22
CA SER A 147 -60.25 -16.98 -10.64
C SER A 147 -59.21 -16.13 -11.41
N PRO A 148 -58.62 -16.61 -12.52
CA PRO A 148 -57.60 -15.87 -13.28
C PRO A 148 -58.03 -14.49 -13.78
N ALA A 149 -59.27 -14.36 -14.29
CA ALA A 149 -59.82 -13.08 -14.73
C ALA A 149 -59.99 -12.10 -13.56
N VAL A 150 -60.42 -12.59 -12.39
CA VAL A 150 -60.57 -11.78 -11.17
C VAL A 150 -59.21 -11.33 -10.67
N ARG A 151 -58.19 -12.20 -10.65
CA ARG A 151 -56.80 -11.85 -10.30
C ARG A 151 -56.23 -10.79 -11.24
N ALA A 152 -56.45 -10.93 -12.55
CA ALA A 152 -56.02 -9.94 -13.54
C ALA A 152 -56.72 -8.58 -13.32
N SER A 153 -58.02 -8.59 -13.10
CA SER A 153 -58.78 -7.36 -12.83
C SER A 153 -58.33 -6.68 -11.54
N LEU A 154 -58.04 -7.45 -10.48
CA LEU A 154 -57.59 -6.92 -9.20
C LEU A 154 -56.17 -6.33 -9.29
N GLY A 155 -55.26 -6.99 -10.02
CA GLY A 155 -53.92 -6.47 -10.29
C GLY A 155 -53.95 -5.18 -11.11
N LEU A 156 -54.72 -5.16 -12.21
CA LEU A 156 -54.89 -3.96 -13.04
C LEU A 156 -55.55 -2.82 -12.26
N ALA A 157 -56.62 -3.11 -11.52
CA ALA A 157 -57.31 -2.12 -10.70
C ALA A 157 -56.38 -1.56 -9.61
N THR A 158 -55.65 -2.41 -8.90
CA THR A 158 -54.70 -1.99 -7.85
C THR A 158 -53.62 -1.09 -8.43
N GLY A 159 -53.01 -1.48 -9.56
CA GLY A 159 -52.00 -0.67 -10.24
C GLY A 159 -52.52 0.68 -10.73
N ILE A 160 -53.70 0.72 -11.36
CA ILE A 160 -54.33 1.95 -11.86
C ILE A 160 -54.76 2.85 -10.69
N ILE A 161 -55.40 2.30 -9.66
CA ILE A 161 -55.85 3.04 -8.48
C ILE A 161 -54.65 3.67 -7.76
N LEU A 162 -53.54 2.95 -7.59
CA LEU A 162 -52.33 3.52 -6.97
C LEU A 162 -51.82 4.73 -7.76
N LEU A 163 -51.76 4.64 -9.10
CA LEU A 163 -51.36 5.76 -9.96
C LEU A 163 -52.33 6.95 -9.88
N LEU A 164 -53.65 6.69 -9.88
CA LEU A 164 -54.67 7.75 -9.79
C LEU A 164 -54.69 8.42 -8.40
N VAL A 165 -54.58 7.65 -7.32
CA VAL A 165 -54.55 8.17 -5.94
C VAL A 165 -53.32 9.03 -5.73
N CYS A 166 -52.17 8.62 -6.27
CA CYS A 166 -50.95 9.40 -6.18
C CYS A 166 -51.03 10.71 -6.99
N GLU A 167 -51.94 10.83 -7.97
CA GLU A 167 -52.19 12.07 -8.73
C GLU A 167 -53.09 13.08 -7.97
N LEU A 168 -53.73 12.66 -6.88
CA LEU A 168 -54.57 13.56 -6.06
C LEU A 168 -53.75 14.68 -5.41
N ARG A 169 -54.36 15.86 -5.27
CA ARG A 169 -53.72 17.08 -4.75
C ARG A 169 -53.14 16.91 -3.34
N VAL A 170 -53.74 16.04 -2.52
CA VAL A 170 -53.28 15.75 -1.14
C VAL A 170 -52.03 14.86 -1.14
N ALA A 171 -51.94 13.88 -2.03
CA ALA A 171 -50.81 12.96 -2.13
C ALA A 171 -49.53 13.67 -2.61
N ARG A 172 -49.67 14.72 -3.44
CA ARG A 172 -48.55 15.54 -3.93
C ARG A 172 -47.77 16.26 -2.81
N ASN A 173 -48.37 16.44 -1.64
CA ASN A 173 -47.68 17.02 -0.47
C ASN A 173 -46.70 16.04 0.20
N TYR A 174 -46.75 14.75 -0.14
CA TYR A 174 -45.93 13.68 0.43
C TYR A 174 -45.09 13.01 -0.66
N ALA A 175 -44.26 13.80 -1.35
CA ALA A 175 -43.59 13.40 -2.59
C ALA A 175 -42.78 12.09 -2.50
N PHE A 176 -42.10 11.82 -1.37
CA PHE A 176 -41.32 10.58 -1.21
C PHE A 176 -42.21 9.33 -1.09
N THR A 177 -43.33 9.45 -0.39
CA THR A 177 -44.28 8.36 -0.21
C THR A 177 -45.09 8.14 -1.50
N ALA A 178 -45.53 9.21 -2.17
CA ALA A 178 -46.26 9.13 -3.44
C ALA A 178 -45.40 8.52 -4.57
N ASN A 179 -44.13 8.91 -4.69
CA ASN A 179 -43.22 8.33 -5.70
C ASN A 179 -42.95 6.83 -5.47
N ALA A 180 -42.87 6.39 -4.21
CA ALA A 180 -42.70 4.97 -3.87
C ALA A 180 -43.96 4.15 -4.23
N MET A 181 -45.15 4.74 -4.06
CA MET A 181 -46.42 4.10 -4.42
C MET A 181 -46.70 4.09 -5.93
N ASP A 182 -46.35 5.14 -6.67
CA ASP A 182 -46.43 5.14 -8.15
C ASP A 182 -45.57 4.05 -8.77
N GLY A 183 -44.35 3.87 -8.24
CA GLY A 183 -43.47 2.82 -8.71
C GLY A 183 -44.00 1.41 -8.39
N ALA A 184 -44.63 1.23 -7.22
CA ALA A 184 -45.35 0.00 -6.91
C ALA A 184 -46.51 -0.24 -7.90
N GLY A 185 -47.25 0.80 -8.28
CA GLY A 185 -48.33 0.73 -9.28
C GLY A 185 -47.86 0.30 -10.68
N ILE A 186 -46.79 0.92 -11.20
CA ILE A 186 -46.19 0.56 -12.50
C ILE A 186 -45.70 -0.90 -12.47
N ALA A 187 -45.03 -1.32 -11.40
CA ALA A 187 -44.54 -2.70 -11.26
C ALA A 187 -45.69 -3.72 -11.25
N ILE A 188 -46.78 -3.42 -10.54
CA ILE A 188 -47.98 -4.27 -10.51
C ILE A 188 -48.64 -4.36 -11.90
N LEU A 189 -48.69 -3.27 -12.68
CA LEU A 189 -49.25 -3.28 -14.04
C LEU A 189 -48.42 -4.14 -15.01
N TYR A 190 -47.09 -4.00 -15.01
CA TYR A 190 -46.21 -4.85 -15.82
C TYR A 190 -46.35 -6.33 -15.44
N ALA A 191 -46.33 -6.65 -14.15
CA ALA A 191 -46.47 -8.01 -13.66
C ALA A 191 -47.83 -8.62 -14.07
N THR A 192 -48.89 -7.82 -14.01
CA THR A 192 -50.25 -8.26 -14.36
C THR A 192 -50.41 -8.47 -15.87
N LEU A 193 -49.95 -7.53 -16.72
CA LEU A 193 -50.03 -7.67 -18.18
C LEU A 193 -49.20 -8.85 -18.71
N PHE A 194 -48.02 -9.06 -18.12
CA PHE A 194 -47.21 -10.24 -18.42
C PHE A 194 -47.94 -11.54 -18.01
N ALA A 195 -48.48 -11.60 -16.79
CA ALA A 195 -49.24 -12.75 -16.30
C ALA A 195 -50.48 -13.05 -17.17
N MET A 196 -51.15 -12.02 -17.70
CA MET A 196 -52.27 -12.19 -18.63
C MET A 196 -51.89 -12.95 -19.91
N HIS A 197 -50.68 -12.77 -20.44
CA HIS A 197 -50.20 -13.55 -21.58
C HIS A 197 -49.61 -14.90 -21.16
N ALA A 198 -48.67 -14.88 -20.22
CA ALA A 198 -47.78 -16.00 -19.93
C ALA A 198 -48.36 -17.03 -18.95
N LEU A 199 -49.18 -16.62 -17.98
CA LEU A 199 -49.69 -17.49 -16.91
C LEU A 199 -51.18 -17.78 -17.04
N TRP A 200 -51.96 -16.82 -17.56
CA TRP A 200 -53.42 -16.90 -17.62
C TRP A 200 -53.97 -17.00 -19.04
N HIS A 201 -53.12 -16.84 -20.07
CA HIS A 201 -53.45 -17.00 -21.49
C HIS A 201 -54.69 -16.21 -21.98
N LEU A 202 -54.90 -15.02 -21.44
CA LEU A 202 -56.05 -14.15 -21.73
C LEU A 202 -55.87 -13.27 -22.97
N LEU A 203 -54.64 -12.96 -23.37
CA LEU A 203 -54.34 -12.05 -24.51
C LEU A 203 -53.18 -12.55 -25.39
N PRO A 204 -53.21 -12.28 -26.71
CA PRO A 204 -52.11 -12.62 -27.63
C PRO A 204 -50.89 -11.69 -27.45
N ALA A 205 -49.70 -12.19 -27.81
CA ALA A 205 -48.43 -11.48 -27.59
C ALA A 205 -48.38 -10.10 -28.26
N SER A 206 -48.92 -9.94 -29.46
CA SER A 206 -48.94 -8.64 -30.17
C SER A 206 -49.79 -7.59 -29.45
N ALA A 207 -50.95 -7.98 -28.90
CA ALA A 207 -51.82 -7.08 -28.14
C ALA A 207 -51.15 -6.65 -26.83
N VAL A 208 -50.52 -7.60 -26.12
CA VAL A 208 -49.77 -7.30 -24.89
C VAL A 208 -48.53 -6.45 -25.17
N PHE A 209 -47.86 -6.65 -26.32
CA PHE A 209 -46.72 -5.82 -26.74
C PHE A 209 -47.12 -4.36 -26.88
N VAL A 210 -48.26 -4.09 -27.54
CA VAL A 210 -48.80 -2.73 -27.68
C VAL A 210 -49.22 -2.15 -26.34
N LEU A 211 -49.88 -2.91 -25.48
CA LEU A 211 -50.29 -2.45 -24.14
C LEU A 211 -49.09 -2.13 -23.25
N MET A 212 -48.03 -2.94 -23.26
CA MET A 212 -46.78 -2.67 -22.52
C MET A 212 -46.03 -1.47 -23.09
N LEU A 213 -46.10 -1.24 -24.40
CA LEU A 213 -45.57 -0.01 -25.03
C LEU A 213 -46.35 1.22 -24.55
N ILE A 214 -47.68 1.14 -24.42
CA ILE A 214 -48.50 2.21 -23.84
C ILE A 214 -48.13 2.47 -22.37
N VAL A 215 -47.96 1.43 -21.55
CA VAL A 215 -47.51 1.58 -20.15
C VAL A 215 -46.12 2.24 -20.09
N THR A 216 -45.22 1.86 -21.00
CA THR A 216 -43.88 2.48 -21.13
C THR A 216 -44.00 3.98 -21.45
N ALA A 217 -44.85 4.34 -22.41
CA ALA A 217 -45.09 5.73 -22.79
C ALA A 217 -45.72 6.54 -21.64
N ILE A 218 -46.67 5.96 -20.88
CA ILE A 218 -47.26 6.57 -19.69
C ILE A 218 -46.20 6.78 -18.61
N ALA A 219 -45.34 5.79 -18.34
CA ALA A 219 -44.24 5.92 -17.38
C ALA A 219 -43.27 7.05 -17.79
N VAL A 220 -42.91 7.14 -19.08
CA VAL A 220 -42.08 8.24 -19.59
C VAL A 220 -42.79 9.59 -19.39
N LEU A 221 -44.07 9.71 -19.73
CA LEU A 221 -44.83 10.96 -19.56
C LEU A 221 -44.96 11.38 -18.09
N LEU A 222 -45.28 10.43 -17.19
CA LEU A 222 -45.37 10.67 -15.75
C LEU A 222 -44.02 11.04 -15.16
N SER A 223 -42.94 10.42 -15.63
CA SER A 223 -41.59 10.76 -15.18
C SER A 223 -41.25 12.21 -15.50
N ILE A 224 -41.54 12.67 -16.73
CA ILE A 224 -41.34 14.06 -17.15
C ILE A 224 -42.23 14.98 -16.30
N ARG A 225 -43.50 14.64 -16.06
CA ARG A 225 -44.42 15.47 -15.28
C ARG A 225 -44.05 15.60 -13.80
N ARG A 226 -43.59 14.52 -13.15
CA ARG A 226 -43.26 14.48 -11.71
C ARG A 226 -41.79 14.78 -11.40
N ASP A 227 -40.99 15.03 -12.42
CA ASP A 227 -39.53 15.16 -12.31
C ASP A 227 -38.89 14.00 -11.53
N SER A 228 -39.40 12.78 -11.77
CA SER A 228 -39.05 11.59 -11.01
C SER A 228 -38.26 10.60 -11.85
N VAL A 229 -36.95 10.56 -11.61
CA VAL A 229 -36.03 9.59 -12.23
C VAL A 229 -36.46 8.15 -11.91
N PHE A 230 -37.00 7.90 -10.71
CA PHE A 230 -37.46 6.57 -10.30
C PHE A 230 -38.54 6.00 -11.23
N ILE A 231 -39.48 6.84 -11.68
CA ILE A 231 -40.53 6.45 -12.62
C ILE A 231 -39.95 6.20 -14.02
N ALA A 232 -39.02 7.06 -14.48
CA ALA A 232 -38.35 6.89 -15.77
C ALA A 232 -37.55 5.58 -15.84
N LEU A 233 -36.92 5.17 -14.73
CA LEU A 233 -36.19 3.91 -14.63
C LEU A 233 -37.11 2.71 -14.79
N LEU A 234 -38.30 2.72 -14.17
CA LEU A 234 -39.29 1.64 -14.33
C LEU A 234 -39.81 1.56 -15.78
N GLY A 235 -40.04 2.71 -16.42
CA GLY A 235 -40.41 2.75 -17.85
C GLY A 235 -39.30 2.22 -18.77
N LEU A 236 -38.04 2.57 -18.51
CA LEU A 236 -36.89 2.05 -19.26
C LEU A 236 -36.77 0.53 -19.11
N VAL A 237 -36.86 0.00 -17.89
CA VAL A 237 -36.82 -1.45 -17.62
C VAL A 237 -37.95 -2.15 -18.37
N GLY A 238 -39.16 -1.60 -18.34
CA GLY A 238 -40.31 -2.15 -19.05
C GLY A 238 -40.17 -2.13 -20.59
N GLY A 239 -39.69 -1.02 -21.15
CA GLY A 239 -39.51 -0.87 -22.61
C GLY A 239 -38.49 -1.82 -23.21
N PHE A 240 -37.40 -2.11 -22.48
CA PHE A 240 -36.41 -3.11 -22.87
C PHE A 240 -36.83 -4.54 -22.51
N ALA A 241 -37.67 -4.75 -21.49
CA ALA A 241 -38.18 -6.08 -21.17
C ALA A 241 -39.22 -6.58 -22.19
N THR A 242 -39.95 -5.68 -22.86
CA THR A 242 -41.10 -6.03 -23.71
C THR A 242 -40.75 -6.99 -24.86
N PRO A 243 -39.70 -6.79 -25.69
CA PRO A 243 -39.35 -7.75 -26.74
C PRO A 243 -38.80 -9.08 -26.20
N ALA A 244 -38.23 -9.09 -24.99
CA ALA A 244 -37.73 -10.31 -24.36
C ALA A 244 -38.88 -11.15 -23.77
N LEU A 245 -39.81 -10.51 -23.06
CA LEU A 245 -40.96 -11.16 -22.41
C LEU A 245 -41.96 -11.74 -23.42
N LEU A 246 -42.01 -11.20 -24.64
CA LEU A 246 -42.95 -11.59 -25.69
C LEU A 246 -42.24 -12.24 -26.91
N SER A 247 -41.03 -12.76 -26.72
CA SER A 247 -40.21 -13.30 -27.80
C SER A 247 -40.82 -14.54 -28.46
N THR A 248 -40.87 -14.56 -29.79
CA THR A 248 -41.32 -15.71 -30.60
C THR A 248 -40.19 -16.67 -31.01
N GLY A 249 -38.93 -16.29 -30.79
CA GLY A 249 -37.76 -17.11 -31.12
C GLY A 249 -37.24 -17.04 -32.56
N GLU A 250 -37.84 -16.25 -33.46
CA GLU A 250 -37.42 -16.07 -34.86
C GLU A 250 -36.25 -15.06 -35.03
N ASN A 251 -35.39 -15.26 -36.04
CA ASN A 251 -34.27 -14.34 -36.34
C ASN A 251 -34.68 -13.23 -37.32
N LYS A 252 -35.10 -12.08 -36.79
CA LYS A 252 -35.46 -10.88 -37.58
C LYS A 252 -34.59 -9.67 -37.15
N PRO A 253 -33.28 -9.66 -37.49
CA PRO A 253 -32.34 -8.67 -36.94
C PRO A 253 -32.69 -7.24 -37.33
N VAL A 254 -33.15 -7.03 -38.57
CA VAL A 254 -33.53 -5.70 -39.05
C VAL A 254 -34.69 -5.11 -38.22
N ALA A 255 -35.74 -5.90 -37.94
CA ALA A 255 -36.89 -5.44 -37.16
C ALA A 255 -36.52 -5.13 -35.70
N LEU A 256 -35.74 -6.01 -35.06
CA LEU A 256 -35.29 -5.86 -33.67
C LEU A 256 -34.41 -4.60 -33.51
N PHE A 257 -33.36 -4.47 -34.31
CA PHE A 257 -32.43 -3.34 -34.18
C PHE A 257 -33.05 -2.02 -34.65
N SER A 258 -34.06 -2.05 -35.53
CA SER A 258 -34.86 -0.86 -35.86
C SER A 258 -35.73 -0.40 -34.68
N TYR A 259 -36.41 -1.32 -33.97
CA TYR A 259 -37.14 -1.00 -32.74
C TYR A 259 -36.22 -0.44 -31.65
N LEU A 260 -35.06 -1.07 -31.43
CA LEU A 260 -34.08 -0.61 -30.46
C LEU A 260 -33.49 0.75 -30.83
N LEU A 261 -33.22 1.01 -32.12
CA LEU A 261 -32.79 2.34 -32.57
C LEU A 261 -33.86 3.40 -32.26
N LEU A 262 -35.14 3.12 -32.53
CA LEU A 262 -36.25 4.03 -32.22
C LEU A 262 -36.38 4.28 -30.71
N LEU A 263 -36.31 3.24 -29.88
CA LEU A 263 -36.37 3.34 -28.43
C LEU A 263 -35.18 4.13 -27.87
N ASN A 264 -33.97 3.88 -28.38
CA ASN A 264 -32.76 4.63 -28.01
C ASN A 264 -32.89 6.12 -28.38
N VAL A 265 -33.42 6.45 -29.56
CA VAL A 265 -33.68 7.85 -29.96
C VAL A 265 -34.71 8.50 -29.03
N GLY A 266 -35.79 7.80 -28.68
CA GLY A 266 -36.82 8.29 -27.76
C GLY A 266 -36.30 8.54 -26.33
N LEU A 267 -35.53 7.61 -25.77
CA LEU A 267 -34.92 7.76 -24.44
C LEU A 267 -33.82 8.84 -24.44
N LEU A 268 -33.05 8.96 -25.53
CA LEU A 268 -32.06 10.02 -25.70
C LEU A 268 -32.74 11.40 -25.71
N PHE A 269 -33.88 11.54 -26.38
CA PHE A 269 -34.66 12.77 -26.38
C PHE A 269 -35.10 13.18 -24.96
N VAL A 270 -35.64 12.24 -24.16
CA VAL A 270 -36.05 12.50 -22.77
C VAL A 270 -34.85 12.86 -21.90
N ALA A 271 -33.75 12.13 -22.05
CA ALA A 271 -32.53 12.36 -21.30
C ALA A 271 -31.94 13.76 -21.59
N ILE A 272 -31.97 14.22 -22.84
CA ILE A 272 -31.52 15.56 -23.25
C ILE A 272 -32.43 16.67 -22.68
N GLN A 273 -33.75 16.44 -22.59
CA GLN A 273 -34.67 17.44 -22.04
C GLN A 273 -34.53 17.63 -20.52
N ARG A 274 -34.44 16.53 -19.75
CA ARG A 274 -34.47 16.56 -18.28
C ARG A 274 -33.09 16.43 -17.61
N ARG A 275 -32.01 16.30 -18.40
CA ARG A 275 -30.63 16.12 -17.92
C ARG A 275 -30.43 14.87 -17.05
N TRP A 276 -31.04 13.75 -17.44
CA TRP A 276 -30.89 12.46 -16.75
C TRP A 276 -29.91 11.51 -17.45
N PRO A 277 -28.59 11.59 -17.18
CA PRO A 277 -27.57 10.78 -17.85
C PRO A 277 -27.69 9.28 -17.55
N LEU A 278 -28.33 8.94 -16.42
CA LEU A 278 -28.58 7.56 -16.02
C LEU A 278 -29.44 6.81 -17.06
N LEU A 279 -30.37 7.51 -17.73
CA LEU A 279 -31.20 6.90 -18.77
C LEU A 279 -30.39 6.57 -20.03
N THR A 280 -29.52 7.48 -20.48
CA THR A 280 -28.63 7.22 -21.62
C THR A 280 -27.71 6.05 -21.34
N ALA A 281 -27.12 5.99 -20.14
CA ALA A 281 -26.25 4.89 -19.74
C ALA A 281 -26.98 3.54 -19.73
N LEU A 282 -28.16 3.45 -19.12
CA LEU A 282 -28.93 2.21 -19.07
C LEU A 282 -29.45 1.78 -20.45
N SER A 283 -29.81 2.73 -21.32
CA SER A 283 -30.24 2.44 -22.70
C SER A 283 -29.13 1.78 -23.52
N VAL A 284 -27.90 2.27 -23.38
CA VAL A 284 -26.71 1.63 -23.97
C VAL A 284 -26.55 0.21 -23.41
N VAL A 285 -26.60 0.02 -22.09
CA VAL A 285 -26.45 -1.30 -21.45
C VAL A 285 -27.47 -2.32 -21.99
N PHE A 286 -28.75 -1.97 -22.07
CA PHE A 286 -29.74 -2.91 -22.60
C PHE A 286 -29.57 -3.17 -24.10
N THR A 287 -29.16 -2.17 -24.89
CA THR A 287 -28.87 -2.36 -26.32
C THR A 287 -27.72 -3.36 -26.53
N VAL A 288 -26.68 -3.27 -25.70
CA VAL A 288 -25.55 -4.21 -25.69
C VAL A 288 -26.01 -5.63 -25.39
N ILE A 289 -26.89 -5.81 -24.42
CA ILE A 289 -27.45 -7.11 -24.09
C ILE A 289 -28.12 -7.73 -25.33
N TYR A 290 -28.87 -6.92 -26.09
CA TYR A 290 -29.50 -7.38 -27.33
C TYR A 290 -28.50 -7.69 -28.46
N GLU A 291 -27.50 -6.83 -28.69
CA GLU A 291 -26.45 -7.07 -29.70
C GLU A 291 -25.71 -8.40 -29.44
N TRP A 292 -25.27 -8.63 -28.19
CA TRP A 292 -24.55 -9.84 -27.83
C TRP A 292 -25.43 -11.08 -27.77
N SER A 293 -26.70 -10.94 -27.37
CA SER A 293 -27.67 -12.05 -27.41
C SER A 293 -27.94 -12.49 -28.86
N TRP A 294 -28.00 -11.54 -29.79
CA TRP A 294 -28.14 -11.85 -31.22
C TRP A 294 -26.87 -12.51 -31.77
N ILE A 295 -25.68 -11.98 -31.43
CA ILE A 295 -24.41 -12.58 -31.82
C ILE A 295 -24.32 -14.04 -31.35
N GLY A 296 -24.64 -14.31 -30.08
CA GLY A 296 -24.54 -15.66 -29.51
C GLY A 296 -25.49 -16.68 -30.13
N LYS A 297 -26.63 -16.25 -30.69
CA LYS A 297 -27.68 -17.14 -31.17
C LYS A 297 -27.75 -17.30 -32.69
N TYR A 298 -27.38 -16.27 -33.45
CA TYR A 298 -27.67 -16.23 -34.89
C TYR A 298 -26.51 -15.81 -35.81
N PHE A 299 -25.35 -15.39 -35.27
CA PHE A 299 -24.27 -14.81 -36.06
C PHE A 299 -23.43 -15.82 -36.85
N THR A 300 -23.19 -15.53 -38.13
CA THR A 300 -22.37 -16.35 -39.05
C THR A 300 -21.38 -15.51 -39.85
N ALA A 301 -20.39 -16.14 -40.49
CA ALA A 301 -19.37 -15.44 -41.28
C ALA A 301 -19.95 -14.61 -42.44
N ALA A 302 -21.06 -15.07 -43.02
CA ALA A 302 -21.79 -14.35 -44.07
C ALA A 302 -22.45 -13.06 -43.58
N GLN A 303 -22.75 -12.98 -42.28
CA GLN A 303 -23.37 -11.80 -41.65
C GLN A 303 -22.33 -10.82 -41.11
N LEU A 304 -21.02 -11.10 -41.21
CA LEU A 304 -19.95 -10.23 -40.71
C LEU A 304 -20.05 -8.79 -41.27
N PRO A 305 -20.33 -8.57 -42.57
CA PRO A 305 -20.53 -7.22 -43.09
C PRO A 305 -21.76 -6.51 -42.46
N LEU A 306 -22.88 -7.22 -42.33
CA LEU A 306 -24.10 -6.68 -41.73
C LEU A 306 -23.89 -6.31 -40.25
N ALA A 307 -23.20 -7.16 -39.50
CA ALA A 307 -22.87 -6.90 -38.10
C ALA A 307 -21.94 -5.69 -37.96
N VAL A 308 -20.89 -5.59 -38.80
CA VAL A 308 -20.03 -4.39 -38.85
C VAL A 308 -20.87 -3.13 -39.09
N SER A 309 -21.85 -3.17 -40.01
CA SER A 309 -22.75 -2.03 -40.26
C SER A 309 -23.63 -1.67 -39.06
N ILE A 310 -24.24 -2.66 -38.39
CA ILE A 310 -25.11 -2.43 -37.21
C ILE A 310 -24.31 -1.76 -36.07
N PHE A 311 -23.11 -2.30 -35.77
CA PHE A 311 -22.25 -1.76 -34.72
C PHE A 311 -21.76 -0.34 -35.03
N ILE A 312 -21.44 -0.04 -36.29
CA ILE A 312 -21.08 1.34 -36.70
C ILE A 312 -22.29 2.27 -36.54
N LEU A 313 -23.49 1.85 -36.99
CA LEU A 313 -24.69 2.69 -37.01
C LEU A 313 -25.22 3.00 -35.60
N LEU A 314 -25.30 2.01 -34.71
CA LEU A 314 -25.73 2.23 -33.32
C LEU A 314 -24.68 3.01 -32.51
N ALA A 315 -23.38 2.77 -32.76
CA ALA A 315 -22.32 3.59 -32.17
C ALA A 315 -22.35 5.04 -32.65
N ALA A 316 -22.66 5.27 -33.94
CA ALA A 316 -22.84 6.60 -34.50
C ALA A 316 -24.08 7.31 -33.92
N ALA A 317 -25.21 6.61 -33.75
CA ALA A 317 -26.43 7.16 -33.14
C ALA A 317 -26.19 7.57 -31.67
N ALA A 318 -25.45 6.77 -30.91
CA ALA A 318 -25.06 7.11 -29.54
C ALA A 318 -24.05 8.28 -29.52
N ALA A 319 -23.10 8.33 -30.46
CA ALA A 319 -22.15 9.43 -30.60
C ALA A 319 -22.78 10.75 -31.10
N ALA A 320 -23.91 10.70 -31.80
CA ALA A 320 -24.64 11.88 -32.27
C ALA A 320 -25.12 12.77 -31.11
N SER A 321 -25.39 12.18 -29.94
CA SER A 321 -25.70 12.90 -28.70
C SER A 321 -24.61 13.89 -28.29
N LEU A 322 -23.35 13.60 -28.65
CA LEU A 322 -22.23 14.49 -28.39
C LEU A 322 -22.41 15.76 -29.23
N TRP A 323 -22.69 15.65 -30.53
CA TRP A 323 -22.63 16.76 -31.51
C TRP A 323 -23.59 17.93 -31.26
N MET A 324 -24.65 17.76 -30.47
CA MET A 324 -25.77 18.71 -30.45
C MET A 324 -25.75 19.83 -29.38
N ARG A 325 -24.81 19.91 -28.41
CA ARG A 325 -24.82 20.98 -27.35
C ARG A 325 -23.45 21.44 -26.79
N ARG A 326 -23.38 22.66 -26.20
CA ARG A 326 -22.18 23.41 -25.75
C ARG A 326 -21.60 22.97 -24.38
N ARG A 327 -20.29 23.21 -24.19
CA ARG A 327 -19.29 22.58 -23.28
C ARG A 327 -19.39 22.80 -21.74
N ALA A 328 -20.38 23.48 -21.15
CA ALA A 328 -20.18 24.12 -19.83
C ALA A 328 -20.84 23.50 -18.56
N ASP A 329 -21.63 22.42 -18.62
CA ASP A 329 -22.39 21.92 -17.45
C ASP A 329 -21.83 20.63 -16.81
N GLU A 330 -21.86 20.49 -15.48
CA GLU A 330 -21.33 19.31 -14.76
C GLU A 330 -22.17 18.04 -14.97
N ALA A 331 -23.49 18.19 -15.19
CA ALA A 331 -24.36 17.10 -15.64
C ALA A 331 -23.98 16.58 -17.04
N GLN A 332 -23.38 17.44 -17.89
CA GLN A 332 -22.96 17.12 -19.26
C GLN A 332 -21.80 16.10 -19.29
N ARG A 333 -20.88 16.13 -18.32
CA ARG A 333 -19.78 15.13 -18.27
C ARG A 333 -20.29 13.70 -18.10
N ARG A 334 -21.42 13.51 -17.41
CA ARG A 334 -22.03 12.18 -17.23
C ARG A 334 -22.74 11.72 -18.51
N PHE A 335 -23.28 12.64 -19.30
CA PHE A 335 -23.82 12.36 -20.64
C PHE A 335 -22.72 12.00 -21.63
N ASP A 336 -21.64 12.78 -21.65
CA ASP A 336 -20.48 12.52 -22.49
C ASP A 336 -19.89 11.15 -22.13
N PHE A 337 -19.80 10.78 -20.85
CA PHE A 337 -19.35 9.46 -20.43
C PHE A 337 -20.21 8.32 -20.99
N ALA A 338 -21.54 8.43 -20.95
CA ALA A 338 -22.45 7.41 -21.47
C ALA A 338 -22.35 7.26 -23.01
N ALA A 339 -22.27 8.38 -23.73
CA ALA A 339 -22.13 8.42 -25.19
C ALA A 339 -20.72 8.03 -25.68
N ILE A 340 -19.70 8.21 -24.85
CA ILE A 340 -18.35 7.73 -25.13
C ILE A 340 -18.24 6.24 -24.78
N SER A 341 -18.96 5.76 -23.76
CA SER A 341 -18.98 4.34 -23.38
C SER A 341 -19.56 3.44 -24.48
N SER A 342 -20.52 3.92 -25.27
CA SER A 342 -21.04 3.18 -26.43
C SER A 342 -20.01 2.99 -27.54
N ALA A 343 -19.01 3.87 -27.65
CA ALA A 343 -17.91 3.71 -28.60
C ALA A 343 -16.94 2.57 -28.21
N GLY A 344 -17.05 2.02 -26.99
CA GLY A 344 -16.36 0.81 -26.57
C GLY A 344 -16.94 -0.48 -27.17
N LEU A 345 -18.18 -0.46 -27.68
CA LEU A 345 -18.87 -1.67 -28.14
C LEU A 345 -18.35 -2.20 -29.48
N PRO A 346 -18.12 -1.37 -30.51
CA PRO A 346 -17.46 -1.82 -31.74
C PRO A 346 -16.04 -2.35 -31.49
N LEU A 347 -15.35 -1.86 -30.46
CA LEU A 347 -14.03 -2.34 -30.06
C LEU A 347 -14.10 -3.76 -29.48
N LEU A 348 -15.09 -4.05 -28.63
CA LEU A 348 -15.33 -5.41 -28.12
C LEU A 348 -15.71 -6.38 -29.25
N PHE A 349 -16.49 -5.91 -30.22
CA PHE A 349 -16.82 -6.69 -31.41
C PHE A 349 -15.58 -7.00 -32.28
N ALA A 350 -14.68 -6.03 -32.47
CA ALA A 350 -13.41 -6.27 -33.18
C ALA A 350 -12.56 -7.35 -32.49
N ILE A 351 -12.51 -7.34 -31.15
CA ILE A 351 -11.81 -8.37 -30.36
C ILE A 351 -12.47 -9.75 -30.55
N TYR A 352 -13.80 -9.82 -30.57
CA TYR A 352 -14.54 -11.07 -30.81
C TYR A 352 -14.27 -11.64 -32.22
N VAL A 353 -14.33 -10.79 -33.25
CA VAL A 353 -14.01 -11.18 -34.63
C VAL A 353 -12.55 -11.67 -34.75
N ALA A 354 -11.62 -11.03 -34.05
CA ALA A 354 -10.23 -11.48 -33.98
C ALA A 354 -10.08 -12.82 -33.25
N ALA A 355 -10.87 -13.08 -32.20
CA ALA A 355 -10.77 -14.27 -31.38
C ALA A 355 -11.31 -15.54 -32.06
N VAL A 356 -12.29 -15.39 -32.96
CA VAL A 356 -12.92 -16.52 -33.65
C VAL A 356 -12.29 -16.72 -35.03
N SER A 357 -11.57 -17.83 -35.20
CA SER A 357 -10.78 -18.11 -36.41
C SER A 357 -11.60 -17.99 -37.71
N SER A 358 -12.85 -18.46 -37.73
CA SER A 358 -13.72 -18.41 -38.92
C SER A 358 -13.97 -16.99 -39.43
N TYR A 359 -13.85 -15.98 -38.57
CA TYR A 359 -13.99 -14.57 -38.93
C TYR A 359 -12.63 -13.89 -39.06
N GLY A 360 -11.67 -14.22 -38.19
CA GLY A 360 -10.33 -13.62 -38.17
C GLY A 360 -9.46 -13.94 -39.39
N VAL A 361 -9.75 -15.02 -40.13
CA VAL A 361 -9.10 -15.28 -41.45
C VAL A 361 -9.37 -14.16 -42.45
N GLN A 362 -10.49 -13.45 -42.32
CA GLN A 362 -10.81 -12.25 -43.12
C GLN A 362 -10.13 -11.01 -42.52
N TYR A 363 -8.82 -11.09 -42.25
CA TYR A 363 -8.06 -10.07 -41.52
C TYR A 363 -8.08 -8.70 -42.20
N ASN A 364 -8.29 -8.62 -43.53
CA ASN A 364 -8.47 -7.36 -44.24
C ASN A 364 -9.75 -6.63 -43.80
N ILE A 365 -10.88 -7.33 -43.64
CA ILE A 365 -12.14 -6.73 -43.17
C ILE A 365 -12.00 -6.30 -41.72
N LEU A 366 -11.40 -7.15 -40.88
CA LEU A 366 -11.13 -6.86 -39.47
C LEU A 366 -10.23 -5.63 -39.29
N PHE A 367 -9.08 -5.58 -39.96
CA PHE A 367 -8.13 -4.45 -39.84
C PHE A 367 -8.67 -3.17 -40.46
N THR A 368 -9.50 -3.27 -41.51
CA THR A 368 -10.21 -2.11 -42.08
C THR A 368 -11.29 -1.58 -41.12
N PHE A 369 -12.13 -2.46 -40.56
CA PHE A 369 -13.12 -2.10 -39.54
C PHE A 369 -12.45 -1.41 -38.33
N LEU A 370 -11.34 -1.98 -37.86
CA LEU A 370 -10.55 -1.45 -36.78
C LEU A 370 -9.96 -0.08 -37.13
N LEU A 371 -9.45 0.11 -38.35
CA LEU A 371 -8.99 1.41 -38.83
C LEU A 371 -10.11 2.45 -38.82
N PHE A 372 -11.32 2.12 -39.30
CA PHE A 372 -12.47 3.04 -39.31
C PHE A 372 -12.92 3.46 -37.91
N ILE A 373 -13.10 2.50 -37.00
CA ILE A 373 -13.52 2.80 -35.62
C ILE A 373 -12.45 3.61 -34.89
N THR A 374 -11.17 3.26 -35.05
CA THR A 374 -10.08 3.95 -34.34
C THR A 374 -9.78 5.33 -34.92
N THR A 375 -9.97 5.51 -36.24
CA THR A 375 -9.96 6.83 -36.88
C THR A 375 -11.16 7.66 -36.43
N GLY A 376 -12.36 7.09 -36.36
CA GLY A 376 -13.57 7.76 -35.87
C GLY A 376 -13.44 8.23 -34.41
N LEU A 377 -12.95 7.35 -33.53
CA LEU A 377 -12.58 7.70 -32.14
C LEU A 377 -11.53 8.79 -32.09
N SER A 378 -10.57 8.73 -33.01
CA SER A 378 -9.52 9.73 -33.11
C SER A 378 -10.05 11.09 -33.54
N VAL A 379 -10.97 11.13 -34.50
CA VAL A 379 -11.66 12.35 -34.92
C VAL A 379 -12.51 12.92 -33.79
N ILE A 380 -13.28 12.08 -33.08
CA ILE A 380 -14.08 12.51 -31.91
C ILE A 380 -13.16 13.13 -30.85
N ALA A 381 -12.01 12.51 -30.57
CA ALA A 381 -11.06 13.02 -29.60
C ALA A 381 -10.40 14.33 -30.02
N ILE A 382 -10.14 14.55 -31.32
CA ILE A 382 -9.67 15.84 -31.87
C ILE A 382 -10.67 16.96 -31.57
N PHE A 383 -11.96 16.74 -31.85
CA PHE A 383 -12.99 17.78 -31.69
C PHE A 383 -13.47 17.96 -30.24
N ARG A 384 -13.46 16.89 -29.44
CA ARG A 384 -14.03 16.90 -28.08
C ARG A 384 -13.01 17.06 -26.97
N GLY A 385 -11.74 16.76 -27.24
CA GLY A 385 -10.65 16.85 -26.28
C GLY A 385 -10.34 15.62 -25.39
N PRO A 386 -11.19 14.57 -25.20
CA PRO A 386 -10.82 13.44 -24.34
C PRO A 386 -9.74 12.57 -25.00
N VAL A 387 -8.50 12.81 -24.60
CA VAL A 387 -7.29 12.12 -25.10
C VAL A 387 -7.38 10.60 -24.96
N TRP A 388 -8.06 10.13 -23.92
CA TRP A 388 -8.17 8.70 -23.62
C TRP A 388 -8.90 7.90 -24.70
N LEU A 389 -9.69 8.53 -25.57
CA LEU A 389 -10.34 7.83 -26.69
C LEU A 389 -9.36 7.39 -27.78
N HIS A 390 -8.35 8.21 -28.07
CA HIS A 390 -7.24 7.81 -28.95
C HIS A 390 -6.45 6.65 -28.32
N LEU A 391 -6.17 6.74 -27.01
CA LEU A 391 -5.46 5.70 -26.27
C LEU A 391 -6.24 4.39 -26.26
N LEU A 392 -7.57 4.46 -26.09
CA LEU A 392 -8.46 3.30 -26.15
C LEU A 392 -8.43 2.65 -27.54
N GLY A 393 -8.52 3.46 -28.61
CA GLY A 393 -8.40 2.94 -29.98
C GLY A 393 -7.06 2.26 -30.23
N GLY A 394 -5.95 2.88 -29.80
CA GLY A 394 -4.62 2.30 -29.86
C GLY A 394 -4.47 0.99 -29.09
N ALA A 395 -4.96 0.94 -27.86
CA ALA A 395 -4.93 -0.25 -27.01
C ALA A 395 -5.75 -1.39 -27.62
N THR A 396 -6.91 -1.11 -28.20
CA THR A 396 -7.71 -2.11 -28.91
C THR A 396 -6.98 -2.64 -30.13
N ILE A 397 -6.27 -1.82 -30.90
CA ILE A 397 -5.46 -2.31 -32.03
C ILE A 397 -4.41 -3.31 -31.55
N ALA A 398 -3.64 -2.94 -30.52
CA ALA A 398 -2.64 -3.83 -29.96
C ALA A 398 -3.26 -5.15 -29.46
N LEU A 399 -4.40 -5.09 -28.78
CA LEU A 399 -5.11 -6.26 -28.29
C LEU A 399 -5.65 -7.14 -29.43
N VAL A 400 -6.25 -6.55 -30.46
CA VAL A 400 -6.75 -7.26 -31.64
C VAL A 400 -5.60 -7.96 -32.37
N LEU A 401 -4.45 -7.31 -32.54
CA LEU A 401 -3.27 -7.92 -33.15
C LEU A 401 -2.77 -9.14 -32.34
N VAL A 402 -2.73 -9.04 -31.01
CA VAL A 402 -2.34 -10.15 -30.13
C VAL A 402 -3.33 -11.31 -30.19
N VAL A 403 -4.63 -11.02 -30.10
CA VAL A 403 -5.69 -12.03 -30.15
C VAL A 403 -5.72 -12.71 -31.51
N TRP A 404 -5.69 -11.92 -32.59
CA TRP A 404 -5.65 -12.43 -33.97
C TRP A 404 -4.42 -13.30 -34.20
N ARG A 405 -3.23 -12.87 -33.72
CA ARG A 405 -1.99 -13.67 -33.80
C ARG A 405 -2.16 -15.05 -33.16
N ALA A 406 -2.88 -15.12 -32.05
CA ALA A 406 -3.05 -16.36 -31.29
C ALA A 406 -4.07 -17.33 -31.89
N THR A 407 -5.08 -16.84 -32.63
CA THR A 407 -6.25 -17.64 -33.03
C THR A 407 -6.40 -17.79 -34.54
N SER A 408 -5.90 -16.84 -35.32
CA SER A 408 -6.26 -16.65 -36.74
C SER A 408 -5.05 -16.42 -37.66
N PHE A 409 -3.83 -16.44 -37.11
CA PHE A 409 -2.60 -16.21 -37.86
C PHE A 409 -2.29 -17.36 -38.82
N THR A 410 -1.89 -17.02 -40.04
CA THR A 410 -1.38 -17.96 -41.03
C THR A 410 0.08 -17.64 -41.34
N PRO A 411 0.99 -18.64 -41.45
CA PRO A 411 2.41 -18.38 -41.69
C PRO A 411 2.67 -17.51 -42.92
N ALA A 412 1.91 -17.68 -44.01
CA ALA A 412 2.06 -16.86 -45.21
C ALA A 412 1.73 -15.37 -45.02
N ALA A 413 0.98 -15.00 -43.97
CA ALA A 413 0.57 -13.62 -43.74
C ALA A 413 1.64 -12.75 -43.07
N TRP A 414 2.75 -13.31 -42.57
CA TRP A 414 3.73 -12.58 -41.75
C TRP A 414 4.33 -11.31 -42.41
N PRO A 415 4.61 -11.27 -43.74
CA PRO A 415 5.08 -10.04 -44.38
C PRO A 415 3.97 -9.00 -44.53
N ALA A 416 2.75 -9.43 -44.86
CA ALA A 416 1.58 -8.55 -44.96
C ALA A 416 1.20 -7.94 -43.60
N VAL A 417 1.42 -8.69 -42.50
CA VAL A 417 1.25 -8.20 -41.13
C VAL A 417 2.27 -7.12 -40.79
N LEU A 418 3.54 -7.26 -41.20
CA LEU A 418 4.53 -6.19 -41.04
C LEU A 418 4.12 -4.90 -41.79
N ALA A 419 3.53 -5.04 -42.99
CA ALA A 419 2.99 -3.91 -43.74
C ALA A 419 1.80 -3.23 -43.03
N TRP A 420 0.85 -4.00 -42.49
CA TRP A 420 -0.26 -3.45 -41.71
C TRP A 420 0.21 -2.77 -40.42
N ILE A 421 1.20 -3.34 -39.70
CA ILE A 421 1.81 -2.72 -38.52
C ILE A 421 2.46 -1.39 -38.90
N ALA A 422 3.23 -1.36 -40.00
CA ALA A 422 3.81 -0.12 -40.50
C ALA A 422 2.73 0.91 -40.87
N ALA A 423 1.63 0.49 -41.51
CA ALA A 423 0.50 1.36 -41.86
C ALA A 423 -0.18 1.94 -40.60
N PHE A 424 -0.44 1.13 -39.56
CA PHE A 424 -0.98 1.62 -38.29
C PHE A 424 -0.02 2.60 -37.60
N VAL A 425 1.29 2.32 -37.58
CA VAL A 425 2.32 3.23 -37.02
C VAL A 425 2.33 4.56 -37.77
N VAL A 426 2.38 4.52 -39.10
CA VAL A 426 2.47 5.73 -39.95
C VAL A 426 1.19 6.55 -39.88
N ILE A 427 0.01 5.94 -40.04
CA ILE A 427 -1.29 6.65 -40.00
C ILE A 427 -1.51 7.29 -38.62
N GLN A 428 -1.16 6.61 -37.53
CA GLN A 428 -1.31 7.18 -36.19
C GLN A 428 -0.30 8.28 -35.89
N LEU A 429 0.95 8.18 -36.38
CA LEU A 429 1.91 9.29 -36.33
C LEU A 429 1.45 10.47 -37.20
N ALA A 430 0.84 10.21 -38.36
CA ALA A 430 0.27 11.24 -39.25
C ALA A 430 -0.92 11.98 -38.61
N LEU A 431 -1.89 11.25 -38.05
CA LEU A 431 -3.02 11.81 -37.30
C LEU A 431 -2.60 12.58 -36.05
N SER A 432 -1.38 12.34 -35.57
CA SER A 432 -0.80 13.08 -34.44
C SER A 432 -0.32 14.48 -34.80
N PHE A 433 -0.10 14.80 -36.07
CA PHE A 433 0.25 16.16 -36.52
C PHE A 433 -0.90 17.17 -36.35
N PHE A 434 -2.16 16.72 -36.41
CA PHE A 434 -3.34 17.59 -36.36
C PHE A 434 -3.80 17.93 -34.93
N THR A 435 -2.98 17.65 -33.91
CA THR A 435 -3.35 17.87 -32.50
C THR A 435 -2.19 18.31 -31.62
N SER A 436 -2.52 19.11 -30.61
CA SER A 436 -1.57 19.70 -29.64
C SER A 436 -1.18 18.81 -28.46
N ILE A 437 -1.53 17.52 -28.46
CA ILE A 437 -1.26 16.58 -27.35
C ILE A 437 -0.09 15.65 -27.74
N PRO A 438 0.83 15.28 -26.82
CA PRO A 438 1.90 14.33 -27.09
C PRO A 438 1.33 12.90 -27.29
N LYS A 439 0.84 12.62 -28.49
CA LYS A 439 0.22 11.35 -28.92
C LYS A 439 1.22 10.23 -29.21
N THR A 440 2.35 10.23 -28.53
CA THR A 440 3.55 9.49 -28.96
C THR A 440 3.64 8.09 -28.38
N ILE A 441 2.71 7.73 -27.50
CA ILE A 441 2.64 6.43 -26.83
C ILE A 441 1.96 5.36 -27.69
N VAL A 442 1.00 5.74 -28.53
CA VAL A 442 0.15 4.75 -29.24
C VAL A 442 0.89 4.04 -30.37
N ALA A 443 1.55 4.79 -31.26
CA ALA A 443 2.22 4.19 -32.42
C ALA A 443 3.28 3.12 -32.05
N PRO A 444 4.14 3.33 -31.03
CA PRO A 444 5.07 2.30 -30.56
C PRO A 444 4.43 1.01 -30.05
N THR A 445 3.19 1.03 -29.54
CA THR A 445 2.53 -0.19 -29.02
C THR A 445 2.29 -1.24 -30.10
N PHE A 446 2.22 -0.85 -31.37
CA PHE A 446 2.06 -1.77 -32.49
C PHE A 446 3.33 -2.61 -32.73
N LEU A 447 4.49 -2.17 -32.21
CA LEU A 447 5.73 -2.94 -32.24
C LEU A 447 5.70 -4.18 -31.33
N LEU A 448 4.67 -4.35 -30.49
CA LEU A 448 4.48 -5.54 -29.65
C LEU A 448 4.43 -6.83 -30.47
N MET A 449 4.11 -6.76 -31.76
CA MET A 449 4.14 -7.91 -32.65
C MET A 449 5.53 -8.40 -33.02
N PHE A 450 6.58 -7.58 -32.91
CA PHE A 450 7.95 -8.01 -33.26
C PHE A 450 8.47 -9.12 -32.33
N PRO A 451 8.38 -9.00 -30.99
CA PRO A 451 8.67 -10.13 -30.11
C PRO A 451 7.84 -11.37 -30.43
N ALA A 452 6.54 -11.21 -30.74
CA ALA A 452 5.67 -12.35 -31.05
C ALA A 452 6.02 -13.04 -32.39
N LEU A 453 6.55 -12.30 -33.35
CA LEU A 453 7.08 -12.82 -34.61
C LEU A 453 8.45 -13.46 -34.42
N ALA A 454 9.30 -12.92 -33.54
CA ALA A 454 10.61 -13.49 -33.22
C ALA A 454 10.55 -14.91 -32.64
N MET A 455 9.42 -15.30 -32.04
CA MET A 455 9.15 -16.67 -31.57
C MET A 455 8.85 -17.68 -32.69
N LEU A 456 8.54 -17.21 -33.89
CA LEU A 456 8.09 -18.09 -34.98
C LEU A 456 9.29 -18.55 -35.80
N PRO A 457 9.39 -19.85 -36.17
CA PRO A 457 10.56 -20.40 -36.87
C PRO A 457 10.87 -19.67 -38.18
N VAL A 458 9.85 -19.35 -38.97
CA VAL A 458 10.02 -18.73 -40.29
C VAL A 458 10.56 -17.30 -40.17
N PRO A 459 9.94 -16.37 -39.39
CA PRO A 459 10.55 -15.06 -39.14
C PRO A 459 11.92 -15.11 -38.42
N ALA A 460 12.12 -16.03 -37.47
CA ALA A 460 13.37 -16.15 -36.70
C ALA A 460 14.57 -16.58 -37.56
N SER A 461 14.32 -17.35 -38.62
CA SER A 461 15.34 -17.76 -39.58
C SER A 461 15.85 -16.62 -40.49
N ALA A 462 15.15 -15.49 -40.52
CA ALA A 462 15.53 -14.29 -41.27
C ALA A 462 15.73 -13.08 -40.33
N PRO A 463 16.68 -13.14 -39.37
CA PRO A 463 16.80 -12.15 -38.30
C PRO A 463 17.04 -10.73 -38.85
N MET A 464 17.73 -10.61 -39.98
CA MET A 464 18.00 -9.29 -40.58
C MET A 464 16.74 -8.60 -41.12
N LEU A 465 15.76 -9.31 -41.69
CA LEU A 465 14.53 -8.69 -42.19
C LEU A 465 13.62 -8.26 -41.02
N LEU A 466 13.54 -9.11 -39.98
CA LEU A 466 12.76 -8.84 -38.78
C LEU A 466 13.35 -7.68 -37.97
N PHE A 467 14.61 -7.79 -37.55
CA PHE A 467 15.30 -6.77 -36.75
C PHE A 467 15.66 -5.53 -37.56
N GLY A 468 15.87 -5.64 -38.87
CA GLY A 468 16.05 -4.48 -39.74
C GLY A 468 14.78 -3.63 -39.85
N THR A 469 13.62 -4.26 -40.06
CA THR A 469 12.34 -3.53 -40.06
C THR A 469 12.05 -2.91 -38.70
N LEU A 470 12.33 -3.63 -37.61
CA LEU A 470 12.21 -3.11 -36.25
C LEU A 470 13.14 -1.91 -36.01
N PHE A 471 14.41 -2.01 -36.41
CA PHE A 471 15.40 -0.95 -36.29
C PHE A 471 14.94 0.31 -37.03
N ILE A 472 14.43 0.18 -38.26
CA ILE A 472 13.89 1.29 -39.05
C ILE A 472 12.68 1.92 -38.37
N LEU A 473 11.71 1.13 -37.90
CA LEU A 473 10.52 1.67 -37.21
C LEU A 473 10.89 2.37 -35.90
N VAL A 474 11.82 1.80 -35.11
CA VAL A 474 12.36 2.43 -33.89
C VAL A 474 13.09 3.72 -34.23
N ALA A 475 13.86 3.76 -35.33
CA ALA A 475 14.54 4.97 -35.80
C ALA A 475 13.55 6.06 -36.28
N ILE A 476 12.46 5.68 -36.97
CA ILE A 476 11.38 6.61 -37.37
C ILE A 476 10.69 7.20 -36.13
N ILE A 477 10.37 6.35 -35.15
CA ILE A 477 9.81 6.79 -33.87
C ILE A 477 10.80 7.67 -33.11
N ALA A 478 12.10 7.34 -33.12
CA ALA A 478 13.16 8.15 -32.50
C ALA A 478 13.28 9.53 -33.17
N ALA A 479 13.26 9.60 -34.51
CA ALA A 479 13.30 10.85 -35.26
C ALA A 479 12.07 11.72 -34.97
N TYR A 480 10.88 11.12 -34.93
CA TYR A 480 9.65 11.80 -34.54
C TYR A 480 9.72 12.30 -33.07
N ALA A 481 10.26 11.48 -32.16
CA ALA A 481 10.44 11.81 -30.75
C ALA A 481 11.43 12.96 -30.54
N ILE A 482 12.56 12.96 -31.28
CA ILE A 482 13.52 14.07 -31.30
C ILE A 482 12.82 15.33 -31.81
N ARG A 483 12.03 15.26 -32.89
CA ARG A 483 11.37 16.41 -33.53
C ARG A 483 10.23 17.03 -32.71
N HIS A 484 9.47 16.25 -31.96
CA HIS A 484 8.29 16.72 -31.21
C HIS A 484 8.47 16.64 -29.69
N SER A 485 9.72 16.48 -29.20
CA SER A 485 10.05 16.37 -27.78
C SER A 485 9.26 15.28 -27.05
N ALA A 486 9.14 14.14 -27.71
CA ALA A 486 8.17 13.09 -27.41
C ALA A 486 8.82 11.79 -26.90
N GLY A 487 9.54 11.92 -25.79
CA GLY A 487 10.39 10.87 -25.22
C GLY A 487 9.73 9.52 -24.91
N ALA A 488 8.48 9.54 -24.45
CA ALA A 488 7.79 8.33 -24.02
C ALA A 488 7.55 7.34 -25.17
N GLY A 489 7.38 7.83 -26.39
CA GLY A 489 7.18 6.96 -27.54
C GLY A 489 8.42 6.17 -27.92
N TYR A 490 9.56 6.85 -27.96
CA TYR A 490 10.86 6.22 -28.18
C TYR A 490 11.20 5.21 -27.08
N ALA A 491 10.90 5.53 -25.82
CA ALA A 491 11.09 4.62 -24.68
C ALA A 491 10.40 3.26 -24.89
N ILE A 492 9.13 3.28 -25.30
CA ILE A 492 8.33 2.06 -25.54
C ILE A 492 8.88 1.28 -26.73
N ALA A 493 9.24 1.98 -27.82
CA ALA A 493 9.80 1.35 -29.00
C ALA A 493 11.13 0.65 -28.71
N ALA A 494 12.04 1.35 -28.01
CA ALA A 494 13.34 0.82 -27.61
C ALA A 494 13.19 -0.37 -26.63
N PHE A 495 12.24 -0.31 -25.69
CA PHE A 495 11.94 -1.44 -24.82
C PHE A 495 11.46 -2.68 -25.60
N LEU A 496 10.52 -2.50 -26.52
CA LEU A 496 9.99 -3.61 -27.34
C LEU A 496 11.07 -4.20 -28.28
N ALA A 497 12.04 -3.40 -28.72
CA ALA A 497 13.19 -3.88 -29.46
C ALA A 497 14.06 -4.81 -28.62
N VAL A 498 14.40 -4.42 -27.39
CA VAL A 498 15.15 -5.26 -26.45
C VAL A 498 14.40 -6.55 -26.11
N VAL A 499 13.08 -6.49 -25.94
CA VAL A 499 12.26 -7.69 -25.73
C VAL A 499 12.31 -8.61 -26.95
N ALA A 500 12.25 -8.06 -28.17
CA ALA A 500 12.36 -8.85 -29.39
C ALA A 500 13.75 -9.52 -29.49
N GLU A 501 14.82 -8.79 -29.15
CA GLU A 501 16.18 -9.34 -29.06
C GLU A 501 16.20 -10.53 -28.12
N GLY A 502 15.80 -10.36 -26.86
CA GLY A 502 15.82 -11.44 -25.86
C GLY A 502 14.98 -12.67 -26.24
N VAL A 503 13.82 -12.45 -26.88
CA VAL A 503 12.97 -13.55 -27.36
C VAL A 503 13.65 -14.33 -28.49
N TRP A 504 14.30 -13.65 -29.42
CA TRP A 504 15.08 -14.32 -30.46
C TRP A 504 16.29 -15.05 -29.87
N SER A 505 16.97 -14.43 -28.90
CA SER A 505 18.18 -14.96 -28.27
C SER A 505 17.98 -16.32 -27.61
N ALA A 506 16.79 -16.54 -27.05
CA ALA A 506 16.44 -17.74 -26.29
C ALA A 506 16.69 -19.04 -27.07
N ASP A 507 16.37 -19.06 -28.37
CA ASP A 507 16.47 -20.27 -29.20
C ASP A 507 17.59 -20.21 -30.24
N ASN A 508 18.18 -19.03 -30.45
CA ASN A 508 19.06 -18.77 -31.60
C ASN A 508 20.51 -18.39 -31.24
N VAL A 509 20.85 -18.18 -29.97
CA VAL A 509 22.24 -17.92 -29.55
C VAL A 509 23.01 -19.24 -29.44
N LYS A 510 23.89 -19.48 -30.42
CA LYS A 510 24.77 -20.66 -30.54
C LYS A 510 26.15 -20.20 -30.97
N PRO A 511 27.21 -21.01 -30.82
CA PRO A 511 28.56 -20.63 -31.25
C PRO A 511 28.64 -20.07 -32.69
N ALA A 512 27.85 -20.63 -33.63
CA ALA A 512 27.80 -20.19 -35.03
C ALA A 512 27.08 -18.86 -35.26
N THR A 513 26.21 -18.42 -34.35
CA THR A 513 25.42 -17.18 -34.45
C THR A 513 25.89 -16.09 -33.47
N LEU A 514 26.96 -16.34 -32.70
CA LEU A 514 27.53 -15.39 -31.74
C LEU A 514 27.92 -14.05 -32.39
N THR A 515 28.43 -14.07 -33.63
CA THR A 515 28.77 -12.87 -34.39
C THR A 515 27.51 -12.09 -34.80
N THR A 516 26.47 -12.77 -35.27
CA THR A 516 25.17 -12.16 -35.59
C THR A 516 24.54 -11.54 -34.34
N ALA A 517 24.60 -12.23 -33.20
CA ALA A 517 24.14 -11.70 -31.91
C ALA A 517 24.94 -10.47 -31.47
N LEU A 518 26.27 -10.47 -31.66
CA LEU A 518 27.12 -9.30 -31.39
C LEU A 518 26.71 -8.09 -32.23
N VAL A 519 26.43 -8.29 -33.53
CA VAL A 519 26.01 -7.21 -34.44
C VAL A 519 24.64 -6.65 -34.04
N ILE A 520 23.68 -7.51 -33.70
CA ILE A 520 22.35 -7.09 -33.26
C ILE A 520 22.44 -6.32 -31.93
N TYR A 521 23.03 -6.92 -30.89
CA TYR A 521 23.11 -6.29 -29.56
C TYR A 521 23.97 -5.03 -29.59
N GLY A 522 25.10 -5.05 -30.31
CA GLY A 522 25.95 -3.89 -30.49
C GLY A 522 25.26 -2.77 -31.25
N GLY A 523 24.55 -3.10 -32.33
CA GLY A 523 23.80 -2.13 -33.16
C GLY A 523 22.71 -1.40 -32.38
N PHE A 524 21.90 -2.14 -31.61
CA PHE A 524 20.88 -1.54 -30.75
C PHE A 524 21.48 -0.83 -29.53
N ALA A 525 22.53 -1.36 -28.89
CA ALA A 525 23.22 -0.68 -27.79
C ALA A 525 23.83 0.67 -28.23
N LEU A 526 24.41 0.72 -29.43
CA LEU A 526 24.90 1.95 -30.03
C LEU A 526 23.75 2.89 -30.42
N LEU A 527 22.65 2.40 -30.97
CA LEU A 527 21.45 3.21 -31.25
C LEU A 527 20.90 3.85 -29.97
N PHE A 528 20.80 3.08 -28.88
CA PHE A 528 20.32 3.55 -27.58
C PHE A 528 21.28 4.53 -26.91
N LEU A 529 22.58 4.40 -27.16
CA LEU A 529 23.58 5.38 -26.73
C LEU A 529 23.57 6.65 -27.59
N ALA A 530 23.38 6.52 -28.90
CA ALA A 530 23.46 7.62 -29.86
C ALA A 530 22.24 8.54 -29.80
N VAL A 531 21.02 8.00 -29.71
CA VAL A 531 19.78 8.81 -29.73
C VAL A 531 19.75 9.89 -28.64
N PRO A 532 20.07 9.60 -27.35
CA PRO A 532 20.14 10.61 -26.30
C PRO A 532 21.25 11.64 -26.52
N ILE A 533 22.42 11.19 -27.01
CA ILE A 533 23.55 12.09 -27.32
C ILE A 533 23.17 13.06 -28.43
N ILE A 534 22.54 12.56 -29.50
CA ILE A 534 22.07 13.36 -30.63
C ILE A 534 20.96 14.32 -30.19
N ALA A 535 19.97 13.85 -29.41
CA ALA A 535 18.89 14.70 -28.92
C ALA A 535 19.44 15.90 -28.10
N ARG A 536 20.44 15.67 -27.24
CA ARG A 536 21.11 16.73 -26.46
C ARG A 536 21.82 17.75 -27.36
N ARG A 537 22.39 17.34 -28.50
CA ARG A 537 22.98 18.29 -29.47
C ARG A 537 21.95 19.25 -30.06
N PHE A 538 20.69 18.84 -30.15
CA PHE A 538 19.58 19.70 -30.57
C PHE A 538 18.89 20.43 -29.40
N GLY A 539 19.51 20.45 -28.21
CA GLY A 539 18.95 21.10 -27.02
C GLY A 539 17.73 20.41 -26.43
N ARG A 540 17.50 19.13 -26.75
CA ARG A 540 16.30 18.37 -26.31
C ARG A 540 16.72 17.17 -25.46
N ASP A 541 16.19 17.07 -24.24
CA ASP A 541 16.35 15.86 -23.42
C ASP A 541 15.11 14.98 -23.56
N ILE A 542 15.12 14.08 -24.55
CA ILE A 542 13.95 13.23 -24.85
C ILE A 542 13.93 11.94 -24.03
N VAL A 543 15.03 11.50 -23.42
CA VAL A 543 15.06 10.23 -22.68
C VAL A 543 15.15 10.49 -21.20
N SER A 544 14.08 10.13 -20.48
CA SER A 544 14.12 10.19 -19.02
C SER A 544 15.17 9.23 -18.48
N GLN A 545 15.75 9.56 -17.32
CA GLN A 545 16.70 8.67 -16.66
C GLN A 545 16.12 7.27 -16.39
N ARG A 546 14.84 7.17 -16.03
CA ARG A 546 14.16 5.88 -15.80
C ARG A 546 14.11 5.03 -17.06
N THR A 547 13.84 5.66 -18.20
CA THR A 547 13.86 5.01 -19.50
C THR A 547 15.26 4.48 -19.80
N MET A 548 16.29 5.31 -19.60
CA MET A 548 17.67 4.89 -19.81
C MET A 548 18.03 3.67 -18.95
N MET A 549 17.62 3.68 -17.70
CA MET A 549 17.83 2.58 -16.77
C MET A 549 17.11 1.31 -17.21
N THR A 550 15.88 1.43 -17.70
CA THR A 550 15.11 0.29 -18.23
C THR A 550 15.78 -0.31 -19.46
N LEU A 551 16.32 0.52 -20.34
CA LEU A 551 17.06 0.06 -21.52
C LEU A 551 18.37 -0.62 -21.13
N VAL A 552 19.15 -0.03 -20.22
CA VAL A 552 20.36 -0.66 -19.68
C VAL A 552 20.03 -2.01 -19.03
N LEU A 553 18.98 -2.07 -18.21
CA LEU A 553 18.49 -3.32 -17.59
C LEU A 553 18.14 -4.37 -18.63
N GLY A 554 17.36 -3.99 -19.64
CA GLY A 554 16.97 -4.90 -20.71
C GLY A 554 18.16 -5.38 -21.53
N SER A 555 19.07 -4.46 -21.94
CA SER A 555 20.27 -4.80 -22.71
C SER A 555 21.20 -5.73 -21.92
N ILE A 556 21.39 -5.51 -20.61
CA ILE A 556 22.14 -6.44 -19.76
C ILE A 556 21.38 -7.77 -19.61
N GLY A 557 20.06 -7.74 -19.50
CA GLY A 557 19.19 -8.92 -19.50
C GLY A 557 19.44 -9.85 -20.70
N VAL A 558 19.60 -9.27 -21.88
CA VAL A 558 19.92 -10.03 -23.11
C VAL A 558 21.32 -10.67 -23.05
N LEU A 559 22.28 -10.09 -22.31
CA LEU A 559 23.62 -10.68 -22.16
C LEU A 559 23.63 -11.98 -21.34
N PHE A 560 22.61 -12.27 -20.53
CA PHE A 560 22.54 -13.56 -19.82
C PHE A 560 22.49 -14.76 -20.76
N PHE A 561 21.94 -14.60 -21.97
CA PHE A 561 21.96 -15.66 -22.99
C PHE A 561 23.38 -16.00 -23.46
N LEU A 562 24.37 -15.12 -23.22
CA LEU A 562 25.79 -15.40 -23.48
C LEU A 562 26.47 -16.10 -22.30
N THR A 563 25.83 -16.18 -21.14
CA THR A 563 26.40 -16.78 -19.91
C THR A 563 25.91 -18.21 -19.65
N ILE A 564 24.98 -18.72 -20.46
CA ILE A 564 24.32 -20.00 -20.27
C ILE A 564 24.46 -20.86 -21.54
N GLY A 565 24.56 -22.17 -21.39
CA GLY A 565 24.64 -23.14 -22.49
C GLY A 565 26.01 -23.18 -23.17
N ASP A 566 26.07 -23.83 -24.34
CA ASP A 566 27.31 -24.15 -25.06
C ASP A 566 28.11 -22.92 -25.52
N ALA A 567 27.48 -21.74 -25.53
CA ALA A 567 28.10 -20.47 -25.84
C ALA A 567 28.95 -19.90 -24.70
N ALA A 568 28.67 -20.25 -23.43
CA ALA A 568 29.21 -19.57 -22.25
C ALA A 568 30.75 -19.62 -22.11
N PRO A 569 31.44 -20.75 -22.36
CA PRO A 569 32.90 -20.81 -22.25
C PRO A 569 33.62 -19.90 -23.27
N HIS A 570 32.99 -19.66 -24.42
CA HIS A 570 33.55 -18.88 -25.52
C HIS A 570 33.20 -17.38 -25.43
N ALA A 571 32.29 -17.01 -24.52
CA ALA A 571 31.73 -15.68 -24.45
C ALA A 571 32.47 -14.72 -23.51
N LEU A 572 33.43 -15.15 -22.68
CA LEU A 572 34.05 -14.33 -21.62
C LEU A 572 34.53 -12.96 -22.12
N TRP A 573 35.22 -12.92 -23.26
CA TRP A 573 35.72 -11.67 -23.85
C TRP A 573 34.63 -10.83 -24.51
N MET A 574 33.66 -11.46 -25.19
CA MET A 574 32.50 -10.76 -25.75
C MET A 574 31.66 -10.11 -24.65
N LEU A 575 31.49 -10.84 -23.54
CA LEU A 575 30.82 -10.38 -22.33
C LEU A 575 31.57 -9.19 -21.72
N ALA A 576 32.89 -9.30 -21.57
CA ALA A 576 33.72 -8.20 -21.06
C ALA A 576 33.59 -6.92 -21.92
N VAL A 577 33.58 -7.05 -23.26
CA VAL A 577 33.43 -5.92 -24.18
C VAL A 577 32.03 -5.29 -24.11
N LEU A 578 30.96 -6.10 -24.16
CA LEU A 578 29.58 -5.60 -24.10
C LEU A 578 29.27 -4.96 -22.74
N LEU A 579 29.74 -5.57 -21.64
CA LEU A 579 29.64 -4.97 -20.31
C LEU A 579 30.44 -3.68 -20.21
N ALA A 580 31.64 -3.60 -20.79
CA ALA A 580 32.41 -2.36 -20.82
C ALA A 580 31.67 -1.25 -21.61
N ILE A 581 31.14 -1.55 -22.80
CA ILE A 581 30.37 -0.57 -23.61
C ILE A 581 29.16 -0.04 -22.84
N ILE A 582 28.39 -0.94 -22.21
CA ILE A 582 27.20 -0.56 -21.45
C ILE A 582 27.57 0.26 -20.21
N ASN A 583 28.59 -0.15 -19.43
CA ASN A 583 28.99 0.57 -18.22
C ASN A 583 29.66 1.90 -18.51
N ILE A 584 30.54 1.98 -19.51
CA ILE A 584 31.12 3.26 -19.96
C ILE A 584 30.01 4.17 -20.47
N GLY A 585 29.07 3.65 -21.26
CA GLY A 585 27.89 4.40 -21.71
C GLY A 585 27.02 4.91 -20.56
N ALA A 586 26.81 4.09 -19.52
CA ALA A 586 26.06 4.47 -18.32
C ALA A 586 26.79 5.52 -17.47
N ILE A 587 28.12 5.37 -17.27
CA ILE A 587 28.97 6.31 -16.54
C ILE A 587 29.08 7.64 -17.31
N ALA A 588 29.29 7.62 -18.62
CA ALA A 588 29.35 8.83 -19.46
C ALA A 588 28.03 9.62 -19.42
N GLN A 589 26.90 8.92 -19.32
CA GLN A 589 25.59 9.54 -19.23
C GLN A 589 25.24 10.02 -17.80
N SER A 590 26.08 9.75 -16.79
CA SER A 590 25.75 9.95 -15.37
C SER A 590 25.94 11.36 -14.78
N LYS A 591 26.28 12.38 -15.60
CA LYS A 591 26.35 13.80 -15.16
C LYS A 591 24.96 14.49 -15.29
N PRO A 592 24.39 15.25 -14.30
CA PRO A 592 24.67 15.43 -12.86
C PRO A 592 23.88 14.46 -11.92
N ARG A 593 24.01 14.63 -10.58
CA ARG A 593 23.63 13.77 -9.42
C ARG A 593 22.45 12.81 -9.58
N GLN A 594 21.37 13.22 -10.26
CA GLN A 594 20.22 12.33 -10.50
C GLN A 594 20.65 11.07 -11.27
N ARG A 595 21.60 11.17 -12.21
CA ARG A 595 21.98 10.07 -13.12
C ARG A 595 23.04 9.08 -12.57
N ALA A 596 23.52 9.24 -11.34
CA ALA A 596 24.46 8.29 -10.71
C ALA A 596 23.84 6.88 -10.51
N ILE A 597 22.53 6.81 -10.26
CA ILE A 597 21.77 5.55 -10.12
C ILE A 597 21.87 4.69 -11.39
N LEU A 598 21.96 5.32 -12.56
CA LEU A 598 22.09 4.60 -13.83
C LEU A 598 23.42 3.83 -13.90
N ALA A 599 24.53 4.51 -13.57
CA ALA A 599 25.85 3.90 -13.51
C ALA A 599 25.92 2.83 -12.40
N ALA A 600 25.35 3.11 -11.22
CA ALA A 600 25.26 2.13 -10.14
C ALA A 600 24.53 0.86 -10.56
N SER A 601 23.37 1.00 -11.20
CA SER A 601 22.54 -0.12 -11.66
C SER A 601 23.27 -0.93 -12.74
N ALA A 602 23.90 -0.26 -13.69
CA ALA A 602 24.70 -0.91 -14.72
C ALA A 602 25.83 -1.77 -14.10
N ILE A 603 26.58 -1.19 -13.15
CA ILE A 603 27.69 -1.88 -12.49
C ILE A 603 27.17 -3.11 -11.71
N VAL A 604 26.10 -2.96 -10.93
CA VAL A 604 25.50 -4.06 -10.16
C VAL A 604 25.01 -5.18 -11.07
N LEU A 605 24.28 -4.87 -12.14
CA LEU A 605 23.75 -5.89 -13.05
C LEU A 605 24.87 -6.61 -13.80
N SER A 606 25.94 -5.89 -14.13
CA SER A 606 27.13 -6.48 -14.75
C SER A 606 27.82 -7.46 -13.82
N TRP A 607 27.89 -7.15 -12.52
CA TRP A 607 28.35 -8.10 -11.50
C TRP A 607 27.48 -9.35 -11.43
N ILE A 608 26.16 -9.24 -11.57
CA ILE A 608 25.26 -10.40 -11.61
C ILE A 608 25.55 -11.26 -12.83
N VAL A 609 25.72 -10.65 -14.00
CA VAL A 609 26.06 -11.36 -15.25
C VAL A 609 27.40 -12.09 -15.11
N ILE A 610 28.44 -11.43 -14.57
CA ILE A 610 29.73 -12.08 -14.28
C ILE A 610 29.56 -13.23 -13.30
N THR A 611 28.75 -13.06 -12.26
CA THR A 611 28.47 -14.11 -11.26
C THR A 611 27.82 -15.34 -11.91
N VAL A 612 26.83 -15.14 -12.79
CA VAL A 612 26.18 -16.24 -13.51
C VAL A 612 27.18 -16.94 -14.44
N TRP A 613 27.98 -16.19 -15.19
CA TRP A 613 29.04 -16.78 -16.00
C TRP A 613 30.03 -17.59 -15.15
N CYS A 614 30.44 -17.08 -13.99
CA CYS A 614 31.33 -17.81 -13.11
C CYS A 614 30.68 -19.08 -12.55
N SER A 615 29.37 -19.12 -12.35
CA SER A 615 28.69 -20.35 -11.92
C SER A 615 28.58 -21.42 -13.01
N THR A 616 28.66 -21.04 -14.29
CA THR A 616 28.42 -21.96 -15.42
C THR A 616 29.70 -22.38 -16.14
N ALA A 617 30.72 -21.51 -16.18
CA ALA A 617 31.90 -21.68 -17.02
C ALA A 617 33.24 -21.50 -16.28
N LEU A 618 33.25 -21.18 -14.97
CA LEU A 618 34.50 -21.07 -14.20
C LEU A 618 35.06 -22.44 -13.85
N ASP A 619 36.33 -22.64 -14.17
CA ASP A 619 37.10 -23.82 -13.81
C ASP A 619 38.53 -23.42 -13.39
N VAL A 620 39.33 -24.39 -12.97
CA VAL A 620 40.71 -24.14 -12.50
C VAL A 620 41.58 -23.52 -13.62
N ALA A 621 41.33 -23.90 -14.89
CA ALA A 621 42.08 -23.39 -16.04
C ALA A 621 41.78 -21.92 -16.35
N SER A 622 40.53 -21.50 -16.17
CA SER A 622 40.06 -20.13 -16.39
C SER A 622 40.10 -19.25 -15.13
N LEU A 623 40.41 -19.80 -13.94
CA LEU A 623 40.38 -19.08 -12.66
C LEU A 623 41.22 -17.80 -12.67
N VAL A 624 42.43 -17.84 -13.22
CA VAL A 624 43.30 -16.66 -13.30
C VAL A 624 42.72 -15.61 -14.25
N SER A 625 42.26 -16.02 -15.44
CA SER A 625 41.62 -15.12 -16.41
C SER A 625 40.34 -14.50 -15.84
N ALA A 626 39.55 -15.27 -15.09
CA ALA A 626 38.36 -14.80 -14.40
C ALA A 626 38.72 -13.78 -13.31
N LEU A 627 39.70 -14.08 -12.45
CA LEU A 627 40.18 -13.15 -11.42
C LEU A 627 40.73 -11.84 -12.02
N ILE A 628 41.34 -11.89 -13.20
CA ILE A 628 41.77 -10.69 -13.95
C ILE A 628 40.56 -9.89 -14.43
N VAL A 629 39.56 -10.53 -15.04
CA VAL A 629 38.34 -9.85 -15.51
C VAL A 629 37.56 -9.26 -14.34
N ILE A 630 37.44 -9.99 -13.23
CA ILE A 630 36.77 -9.56 -12.00
C ILE A 630 37.54 -8.43 -11.32
N GLY A 631 38.86 -8.54 -11.19
CA GLY A 631 39.71 -7.49 -10.64
C GLY A 631 39.66 -6.23 -11.51
N GLY A 632 39.75 -6.38 -12.84
CA GLY A 632 39.64 -5.29 -13.81
C GLY A 632 38.28 -4.61 -13.77
N PHE A 633 37.20 -5.38 -13.64
CA PHE A 633 35.85 -4.84 -13.49
C PHE A 633 35.65 -4.16 -12.12
N ALA A 634 36.20 -4.72 -11.04
CA ALA A 634 36.18 -4.08 -9.71
C ALA A 634 36.94 -2.75 -9.71
N LEU A 635 38.10 -2.68 -10.39
CA LEU A 635 38.83 -1.44 -10.58
C LEU A 635 38.06 -0.44 -11.46
N LEU A 636 37.37 -0.89 -12.50
CA LEU A 636 36.49 -0.05 -13.32
C LEU A 636 35.33 0.50 -12.47
N ALA A 637 34.75 -0.31 -11.57
CA ALA A 637 33.70 0.11 -10.66
C ALA A 637 34.19 1.12 -9.62
N VAL A 638 35.34 0.87 -8.97
CA VAL A 638 35.96 1.82 -8.02
C VAL A 638 36.34 3.11 -8.74
N GLY A 639 37.03 3.02 -9.88
CA GLY A 639 37.48 4.17 -10.67
C GLY A 639 36.32 4.98 -11.24
N GLY A 640 35.30 4.31 -11.80
CA GLY A 640 34.06 4.93 -12.23
C GLY A 640 33.35 5.64 -11.09
N GLY A 641 33.29 5.01 -9.91
CA GLY A 641 32.77 5.64 -8.71
C GLY A 641 33.56 6.87 -8.27
N VAL A 642 34.89 6.85 -8.35
CA VAL A 642 35.74 8.02 -8.07
C VAL A 642 35.48 9.15 -9.08
N VAL A 643 35.30 8.85 -10.37
CA VAL A 643 34.98 9.84 -11.41
C VAL A 643 33.62 10.48 -11.17
N ILE A 644 32.61 9.69 -10.79
CA ILE A 644 31.27 10.17 -10.44
C ILE A 644 31.32 11.03 -9.17
N ALA A 645 32.13 10.62 -8.18
CA ALA A 645 32.31 11.33 -6.92
C ALA A 645 33.05 12.69 -7.05
N ARG A 646 33.77 12.94 -8.15
CA ARG A 646 34.50 14.20 -8.41
C ARG A 646 33.64 15.37 -8.91
N GLY A 647 32.38 15.15 -9.29
CA GLY A 647 31.49 16.24 -9.69
C GLY A 647 31.11 17.15 -8.51
N GLU A 648 30.72 18.40 -8.77
CA GLU A 648 30.34 19.41 -7.75
C GLU A 648 29.26 18.90 -6.75
N ASP A 649 28.50 17.87 -7.13
CA ASP A 649 27.46 17.17 -6.33
C ASP A 649 27.62 15.62 -6.30
N GLY A 650 28.85 15.09 -6.43
CA GLY A 650 29.12 13.69 -6.71
C GLY A 650 28.56 12.65 -5.70
N ASP A 651 27.85 11.62 -6.21
CA ASP A 651 27.39 10.49 -5.40
C ASP A 651 28.50 9.47 -5.19
N THR A 652 28.89 9.33 -3.93
CA THR A 652 29.97 8.44 -3.49
C THR A 652 29.54 7.00 -3.21
N SER A 653 28.24 6.69 -3.32
CA SER A 653 27.70 5.33 -3.10
C SER A 653 28.22 4.36 -4.17
N THR A 654 28.43 4.84 -5.39
CA THR A 654 28.96 4.08 -6.53
C THR A 654 30.35 3.49 -6.29
N THR A 655 31.19 4.16 -5.47
CA THR A 655 32.53 3.65 -5.11
C THR A 655 32.46 2.38 -4.25
N TYR A 656 31.39 2.19 -3.48
CA TYR A 656 31.20 0.96 -2.69
C TYR A 656 30.87 -0.26 -3.55
N LEU A 657 30.42 -0.07 -4.80
CA LEU A 657 30.17 -1.18 -5.72
C LEU A 657 31.46 -1.92 -6.11
N GLY A 658 32.62 -1.32 -5.88
CA GLY A 658 33.90 -2.02 -5.95
C GLY A 658 34.06 -3.14 -4.93
N LEU A 659 33.39 -3.06 -3.76
CA LEU A 659 33.41 -4.10 -2.72
C LEU A 659 32.71 -5.39 -3.16
N ILE A 660 31.95 -5.37 -4.25
CA ILE A 660 31.36 -6.59 -4.82
C ILE A 660 32.48 -7.55 -5.27
N GLY A 661 33.68 -7.05 -5.58
CA GLY A 661 34.86 -7.88 -5.76
C GLY A 661 35.13 -8.79 -4.55
N HIS A 662 35.05 -8.29 -3.32
CA HIS A 662 35.23 -9.11 -2.10
C HIS A 662 34.13 -10.14 -1.91
N LEU A 663 32.89 -9.87 -2.35
CA LEU A 663 31.82 -10.89 -2.35
C LEU A 663 32.15 -12.03 -3.31
N PHE A 664 32.76 -11.72 -4.45
CA PHE A 664 33.20 -12.73 -5.39
C PHE A 664 34.35 -13.58 -4.80
N LEU A 665 35.31 -12.92 -4.14
CA LEU A 665 36.37 -13.63 -3.40
C LEU A 665 35.80 -14.50 -2.28
N PHE A 666 34.77 -14.05 -1.58
CA PHE A 666 34.06 -14.86 -0.59
C PHE A 666 33.44 -16.11 -1.21
N ALA A 667 32.79 -15.98 -2.38
CA ALA A 667 32.21 -17.12 -3.09
C ALA A 667 33.27 -18.13 -3.56
N ILE A 668 34.47 -17.67 -3.94
CA ILE A 668 35.62 -18.54 -4.21
C ILE A 668 36.10 -19.20 -2.90
N ALA A 669 36.19 -18.45 -1.80
CA ALA A 669 36.69 -18.92 -0.51
C ALA A 669 35.90 -20.10 0.07
N VAL A 670 34.59 -20.17 -0.22
CA VAL A 670 33.69 -21.26 0.20
C VAL A 670 33.83 -22.51 -0.68
N GLN A 671 34.59 -22.46 -1.80
CA GLN A 671 34.76 -23.59 -2.70
C GLN A 671 36.15 -24.21 -2.53
N PRO A 672 36.29 -25.38 -1.87
CA PRO A 672 37.60 -25.96 -1.57
C PRO A 672 38.45 -26.25 -2.82
N GLN A 673 37.82 -26.48 -3.98
CA GLN A 673 38.53 -26.76 -5.24
C GLN A 673 39.22 -25.50 -5.83
N LEU A 674 38.72 -24.31 -5.50
CA LEU A 674 39.23 -23.03 -6.00
C LEU A 674 39.97 -22.24 -4.91
N ALA A 675 39.63 -22.47 -3.64
CA ALA A 675 40.20 -21.79 -2.47
C ALA A 675 41.60 -22.29 -2.08
N PHE A 676 42.04 -23.43 -2.63
CA PHE A 676 43.34 -24.02 -2.36
C PHE A 676 44.14 -24.19 -3.66
N PRO A 677 45.38 -23.66 -3.74
CA PRO A 677 46.09 -22.90 -2.70
C PRO A 677 45.46 -21.50 -2.47
N PRO A 678 45.52 -20.94 -1.25
CA PRO A 678 44.83 -19.68 -0.90
C PRO A 678 45.48 -18.42 -1.47
N TRP A 679 46.67 -18.54 -2.08
CA TRP A 679 47.47 -17.39 -2.48
C TRP A 679 46.83 -16.50 -3.57
N PRO A 680 46.23 -17.02 -4.66
CA PRO A 680 45.57 -16.18 -5.67
C PRO A 680 44.39 -15.40 -5.08
N LEU A 681 43.64 -16.04 -4.18
CA LEU A 681 42.53 -15.44 -3.44
C LEU A 681 43.02 -14.32 -2.50
N PHE A 682 44.02 -14.59 -1.67
CA PHE A 682 44.57 -13.61 -0.73
C PHE A 682 45.29 -12.46 -1.45
N ALA A 683 45.94 -12.72 -2.59
CA ALA A 683 46.55 -11.68 -3.42
C ALA A 683 45.50 -10.75 -4.03
N ALA A 684 44.40 -11.31 -4.59
CA ALA A 684 43.29 -10.51 -5.10
C ALA A 684 42.64 -9.68 -3.96
N MET A 685 42.44 -10.27 -2.79
CA MET A 685 41.90 -9.59 -1.60
C MET A 685 42.81 -8.43 -1.16
N PHE A 686 44.12 -8.66 -1.10
CA PHE A 686 45.11 -7.65 -0.74
C PHE A 686 45.15 -6.48 -1.73
N VAL A 687 45.11 -6.76 -3.04
CA VAL A 687 45.06 -5.72 -4.08
C VAL A 687 43.79 -4.88 -3.96
N LEU A 688 42.64 -5.52 -3.71
CA LEU A 688 41.38 -4.79 -3.48
C LEU A 688 41.44 -3.96 -2.19
N ASP A 689 41.97 -4.49 -1.09
CA ASP A 689 42.10 -3.77 0.19
C ASP A 689 42.99 -2.53 0.07
N ILE A 690 44.09 -2.62 -0.69
CA ILE A 690 44.93 -1.46 -1.00
C ILE A 690 44.20 -0.47 -1.91
N ALA A 691 43.60 -0.93 -3.01
CA ALA A 691 42.93 -0.05 -3.97
C ALA A 691 41.77 0.72 -3.30
N ILE A 692 41.00 0.04 -2.46
CA ILE A 692 39.91 0.64 -1.69
C ILE A 692 40.45 1.52 -0.55
N GLY A 693 41.53 1.13 0.12
CA GLY A 693 42.20 1.97 1.12
C GLY A 693 42.72 3.29 0.53
N ILE A 694 43.34 3.25 -0.66
CA ILE A 694 43.79 4.44 -1.39
C ILE A 694 42.59 5.29 -1.81
N ALA A 695 41.53 4.67 -2.37
CA ALA A 695 40.30 5.38 -2.71
C ALA A 695 39.64 6.02 -1.47
N ALA A 696 39.66 5.34 -0.32
CA ALA A 696 39.12 5.82 0.95
C ALA A 696 39.89 7.03 1.48
N ILE A 697 41.21 7.05 1.37
CA ILE A 697 42.04 8.21 1.73
C ILE A 697 41.78 9.37 0.76
N TYR A 698 41.81 9.09 -0.54
CA TYR A 698 41.60 10.10 -1.58
C TYR A 698 40.23 10.78 -1.46
N LEU A 699 39.19 10.00 -1.19
CA LEU A 699 37.83 10.49 -0.97
C LEU A 699 37.57 10.97 0.47
N ARG A 700 38.53 10.80 1.39
CA ARG A 700 38.42 11.08 2.85
C ARG A 700 37.24 10.36 3.53
N ARG A 701 37.03 9.07 3.22
CA ARG A 701 35.89 8.27 3.69
C ARG A 701 36.31 7.03 4.47
N ALA A 702 36.20 7.10 5.80
CA ALA A 702 36.49 5.98 6.70
C ALA A 702 35.53 4.79 6.56
N THR A 703 34.30 5.02 6.14
CA THR A 703 33.27 3.98 5.97
C THR A 703 33.59 3.02 4.82
N LEU A 704 34.22 3.50 3.75
CA LEU A 704 34.65 2.65 2.63
C LEU A 704 35.73 1.66 3.09
N MET A 705 36.66 2.14 3.92
CA MET A 705 37.69 1.30 4.52
C MET A 705 37.11 0.31 5.55
N THR A 706 36.16 0.77 6.36
CA THR A 706 35.45 -0.10 7.32
C THR A 706 34.79 -1.28 6.60
N ALA A 707 34.14 -1.02 5.46
CA ALA A 707 33.48 -2.04 4.68
C ALA A 707 34.46 -3.02 4.02
N ALA A 708 35.61 -2.55 3.54
CA ALA A 708 36.67 -3.41 3.01
C ALA A 708 37.23 -4.36 4.10
N MET A 709 37.60 -3.81 5.27
CA MET A 709 38.11 -4.64 6.38
C MET A 709 37.08 -5.67 6.87
N ALA A 710 35.81 -5.28 6.91
CA ALA A 710 34.73 -6.22 7.22
C ALA A 710 34.61 -7.33 6.18
N ALA A 711 34.63 -6.98 4.89
CA ALA A 711 34.52 -7.93 3.80
C ALA A 711 35.70 -8.92 3.79
N SER A 712 36.93 -8.44 4.02
CA SER A 712 38.11 -9.31 4.12
C SER A 712 38.03 -10.27 5.31
N GLN A 713 37.56 -9.82 6.49
CA GLN A 713 37.33 -10.74 7.62
C GLN A 713 36.23 -11.77 7.32
N LEU A 714 35.20 -11.43 6.55
CA LEU A 714 34.18 -12.39 6.12
C LEU A 714 34.74 -13.43 5.13
N VAL A 715 35.58 -13.01 4.18
CA VAL A 715 36.28 -13.92 3.26
C VAL A 715 37.14 -14.91 4.07
N LEU A 716 37.89 -14.41 5.06
CA LEU A 716 38.69 -15.25 5.95
C LEU A 716 37.83 -16.16 6.82
N MET A 717 36.69 -15.68 7.30
CA MET A 717 35.73 -16.46 8.10
C MET A 717 35.20 -17.66 7.31
N ALA A 718 34.81 -17.45 6.06
CA ALA A 718 34.36 -18.50 5.16
C ALA A 718 35.48 -19.51 4.87
N TRP A 719 36.66 -19.01 4.53
CA TRP A 719 37.82 -19.87 4.28
C TRP A 719 38.21 -20.70 5.52
N ALA A 720 38.21 -20.09 6.71
CA ALA A 720 38.58 -20.72 7.98
C ALA A 720 37.63 -21.86 8.37
N ALA A 721 36.36 -21.83 7.94
CA ALA A 721 35.40 -22.89 8.20
C ALA A 721 35.77 -24.23 7.52
N ASP A 722 36.45 -24.18 6.37
CA ASP A 722 36.86 -25.35 5.59
C ASP A 722 38.34 -25.71 5.76
N ALA A 723 39.10 -24.89 6.48
CA ALA A 723 40.52 -25.03 6.78
C ALA A 723 40.81 -26.14 7.83
N LYS A 724 40.51 -27.41 7.53
CA LYS A 724 40.49 -28.52 8.52
C LYS A 724 41.83 -29.24 8.77
N ALA A 725 42.72 -29.35 7.77
CA ALA A 725 43.97 -30.12 7.88
C ALA A 725 45.22 -29.22 7.72
N MET A 726 46.34 -29.60 8.33
CA MET A 726 47.41 -28.66 8.73
C MET A 726 48.30 -28.11 7.61
N PRO A 727 48.85 -26.87 7.78
CA PRO A 727 48.73 -25.98 8.94
C PRO A 727 47.61 -24.90 8.81
N TRP A 728 46.48 -25.21 8.15
CA TRP A 728 45.46 -24.20 7.80
C TRP A 728 44.73 -23.52 8.98
N PRO A 729 44.37 -24.16 10.11
CA PRO A 729 43.79 -23.45 11.26
C PRO A 729 44.72 -22.36 11.81
N VAL A 730 46.03 -22.63 11.85
CA VAL A 730 47.02 -21.64 12.27
C VAL A 730 47.14 -20.51 11.24
N THR A 731 47.08 -20.83 9.94
CA THR A 731 47.01 -19.82 8.87
C THR A 731 45.79 -18.91 9.02
N ALA A 732 44.63 -19.43 9.44
CA ALA A 732 43.44 -18.63 9.71
C ALA A 732 43.65 -17.67 10.90
N PHE A 733 44.27 -18.14 11.99
CA PHE A 733 44.64 -17.28 13.12
C PHE A 733 45.58 -16.14 12.66
N VAL A 734 46.63 -16.47 11.90
CA VAL A 734 47.60 -15.48 11.41
C VAL A 734 46.95 -14.49 10.44
N ALA A 735 46.09 -14.96 9.53
CA ALA A 735 45.40 -14.10 8.57
C ALA A 735 44.40 -13.15 9.26
N ALA A 736 43.64 -13.64 10.25
CA ALA A 736 42.72 -12.81 11.04
C ALA A 736 43.47 -11.72 11.81
N ILE A 737 44.61 -12.08 12.42
CA ILE A 737 45.51 -11.13 13.09
C ILE A 737 46.10 -10.13 12.08
N ALA A 738 46.50 -10.57 10.89
CA ALA A 738 47.06 -9.70 9.86
C ALA A 738 46.05 -8.66 9.37
N VAL A 739 44.79 -9.04 9.13
CA VAL A 739 43.72 -8.08 8.76
C VAL A 739 43.41 -7.11 9.92
N CYS A 740 43.39 -7.59 11.18
CA CYS A 740 43.26 -6.72 12.34
C CYS A 740 44.44 -5.74 12.46
N ALA A 741 45.66 -6.21 12.19
CA ALA A 741 46.86 -5.39 12.20
C ALA A 741 46.83 -4.33 11.09
N ILE A 742 46.42 -4.68 9.86
CA ILE A 742 46.19 -3.73 8.76
C ILE A 742 45.20 -2.66 9.22
N ALA A 743 44.06 -3.04 9.79
CA ALA A 743 43.04 -2.10 10.25
C ALA A 743 43.57 -1.18 11.39
N LEU A 744 44.36 -1.71 12.33
CA LEU A 744 45.00 -0.93 13.39
C LEU A 744 46.10 0.00 12.86
N ILE A 745 46.87 -0.42 11.84
CA ILE A 745 47.87 0.42 11.15
C ILE A 745 47.15 1.58 10.48
N TRP A 746 46.08 1.33 9.74
CA TRP A 746 45.28 2.39 9.13
C TRP A 746 44.68 3.32 10.20
N PHE A 747 44.13 2.80 11.30
CA PHE A 747 43.68 3.62 12.44
C PHE A 747 44.81 4.48 13.03
N ARG A 748 46.04 3.98 13.06
CA ARG A 748 47.19 4.73 13.56
C ARG A 748 47.64 5.84 12.59
N ILE A 749 47.49 5.61 11.28
CA ILE A 749 47.74 6.58 10.20
C ILE A 749 46.69 7.70 10.24
N ASP A 750 45.40 7.35 10.32
CA ASP A 750 44.30 8.29 10.46
C ASP A 750 43.26 7.76 11.47
N ARG A 751 43.08 8.51 12.56
CA ARG A 751 42.15 8.17 13.65
C ARG A 751 40.70 7.98 13.19
N ARG A 752 40.34 8.51 12.02
CA ARG A 752 39.02 8.30 11.39
C ARG A 752 38.73 6.82 11.11
N PHE A 753 39.75 5.98 10.96
CA PHE A 753 39.59 4.54 10.75
C PHE A 753 39.43 3.73 12.04
N SER A 754 39.17 4.37 13.19
CA SER A 754 38.87 3.70 14.47
C SER A 754 37.76 2.65 14.35
N VAL A 755 36.69 2.97 13.63
CA VAL A 755 35.58 2.05 13.38
C VAL A 755 36.02 0.85 12.55
N ALA A 756 36.87 1.04 11.53
CA ALA A 756 37.42 -0.05 10.74
C ALA A 756 38.26 -1.01 11.59
N ALA A 757 39.05 -0.49 12.53
CA ALA A 757 39.81 -1.30 13.47
C ALA A 757 38.89 -2.10 14.42
N ILE A 758 37.84 -1.48 14.96
CA ILE A 758 36.88 -2.15 15.84
C ILE A 758 36.15 -3.27 15.10
N VAL A 759 35.68 -3.01 13.87
CA VAL A 759 34.99 -4.02 13.05
C VAL A 759 35.93 -5.17 12.70
N ALA A 760 37.18 -4.87 12.35
CA ALA A 760 38.18 -5.90 12.09
C ALA A 760 38.45 -6.77 13.32
N LEU A 761 38.57 -6.18 14.51
CA LEU A 761 38.76 -6.91 15.79
C LEU A 761 37.54 -7.76 16.15
N ALA A 762 36.34 -7.21 16.03
CA ALA A 762 35.08 -7.90 16.32
C ALA A 762 34.86 -9.11 15.42
N LEU A 763 35.02 -8.94 14.10
CA LEU A 763 34.87 -10.05 13.15
C LEU A 763 36.06 -11.00 13.22
N GLY A 764 37.26 -10.50 13.51
CA GLY A 764 38.44 -11.32 13.78
C GLY A 764 38.20 -12.29 14.92
N ASP A 765 37.55 -11.86 16.02
CA ASP A 765 37.19 -12.74 17.15
C ASP A 765 36.34 -13.92 16.70
N ILE A 766 35.39 -13.68 15.79
CA ILE A 766 34.55 -14.71 15.18
C ILE A 766 35.38 -15.69 14.32
N VAL A 767 36.32 -15.18 13.52
CA VAL A 767 37.24 -16.03 12.74
C VAL A 767 38.04 -16.95 13.68
N LEU A 768 38.49 -16.45 14.83
CA LEU A 768 39.20 -17.24 15.83
C LEU A 768 38.32 -18.31 16.48
N ILE A 769 37.04 -17.99 16.79
CA ILE A 769 36.07 -18.97 17.30
C ILE A 769 35.90 -20.12 16.31
N ILE A 770 35.73 -19.81 15.03
CA ILE A 770 35.53 -20.81 13.98
C ILE A 770 36.79 -21.68 13.83
N ALA A 771 37.96 -21.04 13.72
CA ALA A 771 39.22 -21.76 13.60
C ALA A 771 39.51 -22.64 14.84
N GLY A 772 39.17 -22.16 16.05
CA GLY A 772 39.32 -22.91 17.30
C GLY A 772 38.26 -24.00 17.51
N GLY A 773 37.08 -23.89 16.91
CA GLY A 773 36.03 -24.91 16.97
C GLY A 773 36.28 -26.12 16.06
N VAL A 774 37.13 -25.95 15.04
CA VAL A 774 37.51 -26.98 14.06
C VAL A 774 38.80 -27.71 14.47
N SER A 775 39.58 -27.17 15.39
CA SER A 775 40.85 -27.77 15.80
C SER A 775 40.66 -29.10 16.55
N THR A 776 41.43 -30.12 16.16
CA THR A 776 41.45 -31.45 16.79
C THR A 776 42.21 -31.49 18.12
N THR A 777 42.97 -30.44 18.45
CA THR A 777 43.67 -30.28 19.74
C THR A 777 42.91 -29.30 20.65
N PRO A 778 42.96 -29.46 21.98
CA PRO A 778 42.33 -28.51 22.89
C PRO A 778 43.12 -27.19 22.92
N ILE A 779 42.58 -26.16 22.23
CA ILE A 779 43.15 -24.80 22.13
C ILE A 779 42.48 -23.86 23.15
N PHE A 780 42.01 -24.36 24.31
CA PHE A 780 41.29 -23.53 25.29
C PHE A 780 42.09 -22.29 25.72
N GLY A 781 43.39 -22.45 25.99
CA GLY A 781 44.26 -21.38 26.45
C GLY A 781 44.44 -20.25 25.43
N SER A 782 44.79 -20.57 24.18
CA SER A 782 44.97 -19.56 23.12
C SER A 782 43.66 -19.01 22.59
N LEU A 783 42.55 -19.76 22.67
CA LEU A 783 41.22 -19.22 22.38
C LEU A 783 40.82 -18.17 23.42
N LEU A 784 40.93 -18.50 24.72
CA LEU A 784 40.65 -17.57 25.81
C LEU A 784 41.59 -16.36 25.77
N ALA A 785 42.89 -16.57 25.55
CA ALA A 785 43.86 -15.49 25.46
C ALA A 785 43.56 -14.54 24.30
N SER A 786 43.29 -15.05 23.09
CA SER A 786 42.98 -14.19 21.95
C SER A 786 41.64 -13.46 22.11
N HIS A 787 40.61 -14.10 22.68
CA HIS A 787 39.34 -13.42 23.02
C HIS A 787 39.53 -12.28 24.01
N LEU A 788 40.34 -12.51 25.05
CA LEU A 788 40.68 -11.47 26.02
C LEU A 788 41.50 -10.36 25.36
N ILE A 789 42.46 -10.69 24.49
CA ILE A 789 43.27 -9.69 23.77
C ILE A 789 42.39 -8.82 22.87
N PHE A 790 41.47 -9.40 22.10
CA PHE A 790 40.56 -8.63 21.24
C PHE A 790 39.58 -7.80 22.06
N GLY A 791 39.01 -8.36 23.13
CA GLY A 791 38.13 -7.64 24.06
C GLY A 791 38.83 -6.46 24.75
N ILE A 792 40.04 -6.69 25.26
CA ILE A 792 40.87 -5.65 25.89
C ILE A 792 41.29 -4.60 24.85
N SER A 793 41.69 -5.01 23.64
CA SER A 793 42.06 -4.10 22.56
C SER A 793 40.88 -3.21 22.16
N MET A 794 39.68 -3.77 22.11
CA MET A 794 38.47 -3.00 21.83
C MET A 794 38.11 -2.03 22.96
N LEU A 795 38.23 -2.45 24.23
CA LEU A 795 38.08 -1.56 25.38
C LEU A 795 39.18 -0.49 25.45
N ALA A 796 40.38 -0.78 24.95
CA ALA A 796 41.50 0.17 24.85
C ALA A 796 41.27 1.19 23.74
N VAL A 797 40.76 0.78 22.58
CA VAL A 797 40.29 1.70 21.52
C VAL A 797 39.16 2.58 22.07
N ALA A 798 38.19 1.99 22.76
CA ALA A 798 37.08 2.71 23.40
C ALA A 798 37.57 3.74 24.44
N TRP A 799 38.53 3.37 25.27
CA TRP A 799 39.19 4.28 26.19
C TRP A 799 39.89 5.40 25.42
N SER A 800 40.74 5.07 24.44
CA SER A 800 41.57 6.05 23.72
C SER A 800 40.77 7.12 22.98
N MET A 801 39.56 6.76 22.53
CA MET A 801 38.65 7.65 21.80
C MET A 801 37.61 8.32 22.72
N GLU A 802 37.61 8.03 24.03
CA GLU A 802 36.55 8.38 24.98
C GLU A 802 35.14 7.95 24.52
N GLN A 803 35.07 6.91 23.68
CA GLN A 803 33.85 6.35 23.11
C GLN A 803 33.43 5.08 23.86
N HIS A 804 32.94 5.26 25.08
CA HIS A 804 32.58 4.15 25.96
C HIS A 804 31.35 3.36 25.49
N ASP A 805 30.60 3.83 24.50
CA ASP A 805 29.50 3.07 23.87
C ASP A 805 30.00 1.75 23.27
N LEU A 806 31.27 1.71 22.84
CA LEU A 806 31.93 0.52 22.31
C LEU A 806 32.10 -0.60 23.35
N ALA A 807 32.09 -0.26 24.65
CA ALA A 807 32.11 -1.27 25.71
C ALA A 807 30.83 -2.11 25.71
N ILE A 808 29.69 -1.53 25.30
CA ILE A 808 28.42 -2.25 25.17
C ILE A 808 28.47 -3.26 24.02
N LEU A 809 29.04 -2.85 22.88
CA LEU A 809 29.28 -3.75 21.75
C LEU A 809 30.20 -4.92 22.14
N ALA A 810 31.21 -4.63 22.96
CA ALA A 810 32.11 -5.66 23.50
C ALA A 810 31.37 -6.71 24.33
N VAL A 811 30.41 -6.32 25.15
CA VAL A 811 29.60 -7.27 25.94
C VAL A 811 28.93 -8.28 25.03
N ALA A 812 28.26 -7.81 23.97
CA ALA A 812 27.53 -8.67 23.06
C ALA A 812 28.46 -9.66 22.33
N LEU A 813 29.59 -9.18 21.81
CA LEU A 813 30.55 -9.99 21.07
C LEU A 813 31.20 -11.04 21.96
N LEU A 814 31.68 -10.66 23.14
CA LEU A 814 32.32 -11.61 24.05
C LEU A 814 31.31 -12.58 24.68
N ALA A 815 30.06 -12.16 24.89
CA ALA A 815 29.00 -13.08 25.30
C ALA A 815 28.69 -14.12 24.22
N LEU A 816 28.68 -13.72 22.94
CA LEU A 816 28.53 -14.64 21.80
C LEU A 816 29.74 -15.60 21.72
N GLY A 817 30.96 -15.08 21.87
CA GLY A 817 32.16 -15.90 21.94
C GLY A 817 32.13 -16.91 23.09
N THR A 818 31.60 -16.51 24.25
CA THR A 818 31.37 -17.41 25.39
C THR A 818 30.33 -18.48 25.09
N ALA A 819 29.27 -18.15 24.36
CA ALA A 819 28.24 -19.11 23.99
C ALA A 819 28.76 -20.19 23.02
N LEU A 820 29.64 -19.77 22.11
CA LEU A 820 30.16 -20.60 21.02
C LEU A 820 31.48 -21.29 21.36
N SER A 821 32.18 -20.84 22.41
CA SER A 821 33.35 -21.54 22.92
C SER A 821 32.88 -22.89 23.48
N ARG A 822 33.19 -23.97 22.77
CA ARG A 822 32.79 -25.34 23.12
C ARG A 822 33.58 -25.82 24.35
N THR A 823 33.27 -25.27 25.52
CA THR A 823 33.87 -25.67 26.80
C THR A 823 33.33 -27.04 27.21
N THR A 824 34.20 -27.95 27.63
CA THR A 824 33.86 -29.36 27.85
C THR A 824 33.41 -29.70 29.28
N THR A 825 33.52 -28.78 30.24
CA THR A 825 33.17 -29.04 31.65
C THR A 825 32.39 -27.85 32.25
N PRO A 826 31.49 -28.09 33.23
CA PRO A 826 30.76 -27.01 33.92
C PRO A 826 31.69 -25.95 34.53
N VAL A 827 32.86 -26.38 35.02
CA VAL A 827 33.90 -25.49 35.56
C VAL A 827 34.50 -24.60 34.48
N ASN A 828 34.84 -25.15 33.31
CA ASN A 828 35.40 -24.36 32.20
C ASN A 828 34.36 -23.36 31.67
N GLN A 829 33.09 -23.76 31.61
CA GLN A 829 32.00 -22.88 31.19
C GLN A 829 31.80 -21.73 32.18
N PHE A 830 31.76 -22.03 33.47
CA PHE A 830 31.66 -21.02 34.52
C PHE A 830 32.89 -20.09 34.53
N THR A 831 34.10 -20.64 34.35
CA THR A 831 35.35 -19.87 34.33
C THR A 831 35.42 -18.94 33.12
N PHE A 832 35.05 -19.41 31.93
CA PHE A 832 35.04 -18.59 30.71
C PHE A 832 34.03 -17.44 30.84
N ALA A 833 32.78 -17.75 31.22
CA ALA A 833 31.75 -16.74 31.42
C ALA A 833 32.09 -15.77 32.57
N GLY A 834 32.68 -16.28 33.64
CA GLY A 834 33.14 -15.48 34.78
C GLY A 834 34.29 -14.55 34.41
N ALA A 835 35.27 -15.01 33.63
CA ALA A 835 36.39 -14.17 33.17
C ALA A 835 35.91 -13.02 32.28
N VAL A 836 34.97 -13.30 31.37
CA VAL A 836 34.33 -12.26 30.53
C VAL A 836 33.49 -11.31 31.38
N TYR A 837 32.70 -11.81 32.34
CA TYR A 837 31.92 -10.92 33.20
C TYR A 837 32.81 -10.04 34.10
N ALA A 838 33.94 -10.60 34.56
CA ALA A 838 34.90 -9.90 35.40
C ALA A 838 35.52 -8.69 34.69
N ILE A 839 35.86 -8.78 33.40
CA ILE A 839 36.39 -7.61 32.68
C ILE A 839 35.38 -6.46 32.60
N PHE A 840 34.08 -6.75 32.49
CA PHE A 840 33.02 -5.72 32.42
C PHE A 840 32.65 -5.15 33.79
N ILE A 841 32.78 -5.93 34.86
CA ILE A 841 32.67 -5.41 36.23
C ILE A 841 33.91 -4.58 36.59
N ALA A 842 35.10 -5.02 36.16
CA ALA A 842 36.35 -4.30 36.39
C ALA A 842 36.40 -2.98 35.60
N TYR A 843 35.83 -2.91 34.40
CA TYR A 843 35.89 -1.73 33.53
C TYR A 843 35.42 -0.41 34.20
N PRO A 844 34.19 -0.30 34.75
CA PRO A 844 33.76 0.90 35.47
C PRO A 844 34.57 1.14 36.76
N LEU A 845 35.08 0.09 37.40
CA LEU A 845 35.90 0.21 38.61
C LEU A 845 37.30 0.78 38.30
N LEU A 846 37.93 0.37 37.20
CA LEU A 846 39.24 0.81 36.73
C LEU A 846 39.22 2.23 36.17
N LEU A 847 38.14 2.62 35.50
CA LEU A 847 37.94 4.01 35.06
C LEU A 847 37.87 5.01 36.24
N GLY A 848 37.52 4.54 37.44
CA GLY A 848 37.58 5.31 38.67
C GLY A 848 36.82 6.64 38.58
N ALA A 849 37.49 7.75 38.88
CA ALA A 849 36.89 9.08 38.81
C ALA A 849 36.49 9.51 37.38
N ARG A 850 37.12 8.95 36.33
CA ARG A 850 36.75 9.24 34.93
C ARG A 850 35.41 8.62 34.56
N ALA A 851 35.04 7.50 35.21
CA ALA A 851 33.73 6.88 35.06
C ALA A 851 32.57 7.79 35.48
N LYS A 852 32.84 8.88 36.23
CA LYS A 852 31.84 9.89 36.63
C LYS A 852 31.16 10.58 35.44
N ARG A 853 31.80 10.59 34.27
CA ARG A 853 31.30 11.31 33.10
C ARG A 853 30.42 10.45 32.18
N PHE A 854 30.37 9.13 32.40
CA PHE A 854 29.82 8.18 31.44
C PHE A 854 28.93 7.12 32.10
N ILE A 855 27.79 6.83 31.47
CA ILE A 855 26.85 5.77 31.89
C ILE A 855 27.21 4.41 31.29
N GLN A 856 27.83 4.44 30.12
CA GLN A 856 28.13 3.27 29.30
C GLN A 856 28.94 2.18 30.02
N PRO A 857 29.96 2.50 30.84
CA PRO A 857 30.70 1.46 31.56
C PRO A 857 29.83 0.67 32.56
N TYR A 858 28.91 1.35 33.24
CA TYR A 858 27.96 0.72 34.17
C TYR A 858 26.87 -0.05 33.44
N LEU A 859 26.42 0.49 32.30
CA LEU A 859 25.48 -0.21 31.42
C LEU A 859 26.09 -1.49 30.84
N ALA A 860 27.35 -1.46 30.41
CA ALA A 860 28.07 -2.65 29.96
C ALA A 860 28.17 -3.71 31.08
N ALA A 861 28.45 -3.30 32.32
CA ALA A 861 28.45 -4.20 33.47
C ALA A 861 27.07 -4.85 33.73
N VAL A 862 25.98 -4.05 33.71
CA VAL A 862 24.61 -4.55 33.86
C VAL A 862 24.27 -5.54 32.74
N LEU A 863 24.56 -5.18 31.49
CA LEU A 863 24.26 -6.01 30.32
C LEU A 863 25.06 -7.31 30.32
N ALA A 864 26.31 -7.29 30.80
CA ALA A 864 27.13 -8.50 30.93
C ALA A 864 26.60 -9.47 32.00
N GLY A 865 25.79 -8.99 32.94
CA GLY A 865 25.12 -9.82 33.95
C GLY A 865 24.08 -10.79 33.34
N ILE A 866 23.47 -10.42 32.21
CA ILE A 866 22.45 -11.25 31.52
C ILE A 866 23.04 -12.54 30.94
N PRO A 867 24.05 -12.51 30.04
CA PRO A 867 24.66 -13.74 29.52
C PRO A 867 25.32 -14.53 30.66
N PHE A 868 25.93 -13.85 31.62
CA PHE A 868 26.46 -14.52 32.82
C PHE A 868 25.37 -15.27 33.59
N PHE A 869 24.17 -14.70 33.78
CA PHE A 869 23.05 -15.39 34.43
C PHE A 869 22.70 -16.69 33.71
N VAL A 870 22.60 -16.65 32.38
CA VAL A 870 22.24 -17.82 31.56
C VAL A 870 23.31 -18.91 31.65
N PHE A 871 24.57 -18.57 31.45
CA PHE A 871 25.66 -19.55 31.45
C PHE A 871 25.95 -20.09 32.86
N ALA A 872 25.92 -19.22 33.88
CA ALA A 872 26.09 -19.63 35.26
C ALA A 872 24.93 -20.50 35.74
N ARG A 873 23.67 -20.16 35.39
CA ARG A 873 22.50 -21.00 35.70
C ARG A 873 22.66 -22.41 35.14
N ARG A 874 23.00 -22.54 33.86
CA ARG A 874 23.22 -23.85 33.22
C ARG A 874 24.31 -24.63 33.93
N ALA A 875 25.46 -23.98 34.17
CA ALA A 875 26.57 -24.61 34.88
C ALA A 875 26.19 -25.07 36.31
N ILE A 876 25.34 -24.31 37.02
CA ILE A 876 24.84 -24.63 38.37
C ILE A 876 23.82 -25.79 38.34
N GLU A 877 22.91 -25.80 37.35
CA GLU A 877 21.95 -26.88 37.13
C GLU A 877 22.67 -28.18 36.76
N ASP A 878 23.61 -28.12 35.81
CA ASP A 878 24.43 -29.26 35.37
C ASP A 878 25.33 -29.79 36.51
N ALA A 879 25.67 -28.93 37.48
CA ALA A 879 26.40 -29.30 38.69
C ALA A 879 25.48 -29.81 39.83
N GLY A 880 24.15 -29.86 39.66
CA GLY A 880 23.21 -30.44 40.62
C GLY A 880 22.66 -29.50 41.70
N PHE A 881 22.80 -28.18 41.55
CA PHE A 881 22.42 -27.20 42.59
C PHE A 881 21.11 -26.43 42.31
N GLY A 882 20.17 -27.04 41.57
CA GLY A 882 18.93 -26.38 41.12
C GLY A 882 17.96 -25.94 42.24
N TYR A 883 17.99 -26.58 43.40
CA TYR A 883 17.14 -26.22 44.55
C TYR A 883 17.43 -24.80 45.11
N ALA A 884 18.62 -24.27 44.83
CA ALA A 884 19.07 -22.96 45.28
C ALA A 884 19.13 -21.94 44.12
N ILE A 885 18.41 -22.18 43.02
CA ILE A 885 18.52 -21.34 41.81
C ILE A 885 18.15 -19.87 42.07
N GLY A 886 17.29 -19.60 43.06
CA GLY A 886 16.95 -18.25 43.52
C GLY A 886 18.14 -17.46 44.09
N LEU A 887 19.25 -18.11 44.49
CA LEU A 887 20.45 -17.43 45.00
C LEU A 887 21.28 -16.76 43.89
N LEU A 888 21.25 -17.27 42.66
CA LEU A 888 21.97 -16.70 41.53
C LEU A 888 21.54 -15.26 41.20
N PRO A 889 20.24 -14.95 40.99
CA PRO A 889 19.83 -13.57 40.75
C PRO A 889 20.05 -12.69 42.00
N ILE A 890 19.98 -13.25 43.21
CA ILE A 890 20.32 -12.52 44.44
C ILE A 890 21.81 -12.12 44.47
N PHE A 891 22.73 -13.02 44.06
CA PHE A 891 24.15 -12.70 43.94
C PHE A 891 24.41 -11.60 42.90
N GLN A 892 23.72 -11.64 41.77
CA GLN A 892 23.81 -10.58 40.76
C GLN A 892 23.25 -9.25 41.26
N ALA A 893 22.14 -9.28 42.00
CA ALA A 893 21.61 -8.10 42.68
C ALA A 893 22.65 -7.52 43.66
N ALA A 894 23.39 -8.35 44.40
CA ALA A 894 24.45 -7.90 45.29
C ALA A 894 25.62 -7.22 44.54
N LEU A 895 26.02 -7.74 43.38
CA LEU A 895 27.03 -7.09 42.53
C LEU A 895 26.54 -5.74 41.99
N MET A 896 25.27 -5.63 41.61
CA MET A 896 24.68 -4.36 41.18
C MET A 896 24.61 -3.37 42.35
N LEU A 897 24.25 -3.84 43.56
CA LEU A 897 24.28 -3.02 44.78
C LEU A 897 25.70 -2.60 45.17
N LEU A 898 26.73 -3.40 44.87
CA LEU A 898 28.13 -3.00 45.03
C LEU A 898 28.49 -1.83 44.11
N LEU A 899 28.03 -1.84 42.86
CA LEU A 899 28.20 -0.71 41.94
C LEU A 899 27.44 0.53 42.41
N VAL A 900 26.20 0.37 42.91
CA VAL A 900 25.42 1.46 43.54
C VAL A 900 26.18 2.04 44.73
N TRP A 901 26.66 1.19 45.64
CA TRP A 901 27.42 1.61 46.82
C TRP A 901 28.72 2.34 46.45
N ARG A 902 29.43 1.84 45.43
CA ARG A 902 30.65 2.49 44.93
C ARG A 902 30.34 3.86 44.33
N LEU A 903 29.27 3.97 43.54
CA LEU A 903 28.79 5.26 43.01
C LEU A 903 28.45 6.24 44.13
N LEU A 904 27.71 5.80 45.14
CA LEU A 904 27.33 6.64 46.30
C LEU A 904 28.54 7.13 47.11
N ARG A 905 29.66 6.41 47.10
CA ARG A 905 30.92 6.81 47.76
C ARG A 905 31.75 7.80 46.93
N ILE A 906 31.71 7.69 45.60
CA ILE A 906 32.53 8.54 44.71
C ILE A 906 31.78 9.85 44.35
N GLU A 907 30.44 9.86 44.42
CA GLU A 907 29.59 11.01 44.08
C GLU A 907 28.99 11.69 45.34
N PRO A 908 29.41 12.93 45.68
CA PRO A 908 28.75 13.72 46.73
C PRO A 908 27.30 14.05 46.33
N ALA A 909 26.43 14.31 47.32
CA ALA A 909 24.98 14.42 47.11
C ALA A 909 24.55 15.48 46.06
N SER A 910 25.37 16.50 45.83
CA SER A 910 25.15 17.57 44.85
C SER A 910 25.38 17.15 43.39
N ASP A 911 26.24 16.15 43.13
CA ASP A 911 26.77 15.85 41.80
C ASP A 911 26.28 14.48 41.26
N ARG A 912 25.29 13.88 41.93
CA ARG A 912 24.81 12.53 41.61
C ARG A 912 24.07 12.52 40.27
N LEU A 913 24.62 11.80 39.30
CA LEU A 913 23.95 11.61 38.02
C LEU A 913 22.92 10.48 38.15
N LEU A 914 21.69 10.87 38.46
CA LEU A 914 20.57 10.00 38.86
C LEU A 914 20.36 8.79 37.91
N SER A 915 20.64 8.94 36.61
CA SER A 915 20.45 7.87 35.61
C SER A 915 21.30 6.63 35.87
N ARG A 916 22.54 6.76 36.37
CA ARG A 916 23.47 5.63 36.58
C ARG A 916 23.14 4.85 37.85
N LEU A 917 22.79 5.59 38.90
CA LEU A 917 22.26 5.04 40.14
C LEU A 917 20.93 4.33 39.88
N ALA A 918 20.02 4.96 39.12
CA ALA A 918 18.75 4.36 38.75
C ALA A 918 18.91 3.10 37.89
N LEU A 919 19.83 3.09 36.92
CA LEU A 919 20.11 1.92 36.08
C LEU A 919 20.58 0.71 36.90
N THR A 920 21.60 0.91 37.74
CA THR A 920 22.19 -0.16 38.56
C THR A 920 21.23 -0.62 39.67
N ALA A 921 20.45 0.30 40.27
CA ALA A 921 19.40 -0.05 41.22
C ALA A 921 18.21 -0.78 40.56
N ALA A 922 17.80 -0.38 39.35
CA ALA A 922 16.74 -1.06 38.60
C ALA A 922 17.16 -2.48 38.19
N ALA A 923 18.42 -2.67 37.80
CA ALA A 923 18.96 -4.01 37.54
C ALA A 923 18.90 -4.89 38.79
N ALA A 924 19.25 -4.35 39.95
CA ALA A 924 19.10 -5.07 41.23
C ALA A 924 17.63 -5.44 41.51
N LEU A 925 16.68 -4.51 41.33
CA LEU A 925 15.25 -4.78 41.51
C LEU A 925 14.74 -5.87 40.55
N ALA A 926 15.13 -5.83 39.28
CA ALA A 926 14.74 -6.83 38.30
C ALA A 926 15.21 -8.24 38.68
N PHE A 927 16.44 -8.37 39.17
CA PHE A 927 16.94 -9.66 39.67
C PHE A 927 16.16 -10.14 40.90
N ILE A 928 15.70 -9.25 41.78
CA ILE A 928 14.82 -9.61 42.91
C ILE A 928 13.46 -10.11 42.41
N THR A 929 12.81 -9.41 41.49
CA THR A 929 11.52 -9.83 40.91
C THR A 929 11.61 -11.20 40.22
N ILE A 930 12.73 -11.48 39.53
CA ILE A 930 12.98 -12.77 38.84
C ILE A 930 13.10 -13.94 39.85
N ALA A 931 13.50 -13.68 41.10
CA ALA A 931 13.59 -14.71 42.11
C ALA A 931 12.20 -15.31 42.46
N ILE A 932 11.11 -14.55 42.37
CA ILE A 932 9.74 -15.00 42.70
C ILE A 932 9.29 -16.16 41.80
N PRO A 933 9.22 -16.04 40.46
CA PRO A 933 8.79 -17.13 39.60
C PRO A 933 9.80 -18.28 39.51
N LEU A 934 11.08 -18.06 39.88
CA LEU A 934 12.07 -19.13 39.98
C LEU A 934 11.90 -19.99 41.24
N GLN A 935 11.26 -19.45 42.28
CA GLN A 935 11.13 -20.11 43.59
C GLN A 935 9.68 -20.50 43.97
N LEU A 936 8.65 -19.79 43.48
CA LEU A 936 7.22 -20.01 43.80
C LEU A 936 6.43 -20.68 42.66
N GLU A 937 5.26 -21.28 42.98
CA GLU A 937 4.44 -22.08 42.03
C GLU A 937 2.96 -21.64 41.88
N LYS A 938 2.33 -21.99 40.74
CA LYS A 938 0.87 -21.85 40.44
C LYS A 938 0.29 -20.45 40.76
N GLN A 939 -0.82 -20.38 41.51
CA GLN A 939 -1.53 -19.13 41.82
C GLN A 939 -0.70 -18.17 42.68
N TRP A 940 0.27 -18.69 43.44
CA TRP A 940 1.14 -17.88 44.29
C TRP A 940 2.06 -16.95 43.50
N ILE A 941 2.37 -17.28 42.25
CA ILE A 941 3.10 -16.38 41.35
C ILE A 941 2.23 -15.14 41.02
N THR A 942 0.95 -15.34 40.67
CA THR A 942 0.02 -14.24 40.35
C THR A 942 -0.24 -13.36 41.57
N ILE A 943 -0.44 -13.99 42.72
CA ILE A 943 -0.62 -13.29 44.00
C ILE A 943 0.66 -12.53 44.35
N GLY A 944 1.83 -13.16 44.22
CA GLY A 944 3.13 -12.55 44.46
C GLY A 944 3.37 -11.30 43.63
N TRP A 945 3.11 -11.36 42.32
CA TRP A 945 3.23 -10.19 41.43
C TRP A 945 2.20 -9.10 41.73
N ALA A 946 0.94 -9.47 42.03
CA ALA A 946 -0.08 -8.48 42.38
C ALA A 946 0.28 -7.74 43.69
N LEU A 947 0.81 -8.47 44.68
CA LEU A 947 1.27 -7.91 45.96
C LEU A 947 2.55 -7.10 45.81
N GLU A 948 3.55 -7.59 45.05
CA GLU A 948 4.77 -6.84 44.73
C GLU A 948 4.42 -5.55 43.97
N GLY A 949 3.48 -5.62 43.02
CA GLY A 949 2.94 -4.45 42.32
C GLY A 949 2.39 -3.41 43.29
N ALA A 950 1.55 -3.81 44.25
CA ALA A 950 1.05 -2.91 45.28
C ALA A 950 2.17 -2.39 46.21
N ALA A 951 3.14 -3.24 46.59
CA ALA A 951 4.29 -2.87 47.42
C ALA A 951 5.20 -1.85 46.72
N LEU A 952 5.32 -1.90 45.39
CA LEU A 952 6.07 -0.90 44.62
C LEU A 952 5.33 0.45 44.57
N VAL A 953 4.00 0.47 44.52
CA VAL A 953 3.23 1.73 44.70
C VAL A 953 3.46 2.30 46.11
N TRP A 954 3.54 1.43 47.11
CA TRP A 954 3.90 1.85 48.47
C TRP A 954 5.34 2.40 48.55
N LEU A 955 6.32 1.73 47.93
CA LEU A 955 7.71 2.21 47.88
C LEU A 955 7.83 3.53 47.12
N TYR A 956 7.04 3.72 46.08
CA TYR A 956 6.96 4.99 45.35
C TYR A 956 6.57 6.17 46.26
N ARG A 957 5.73 5.95 47.29
CA ARG A 957 5.42 7.01 48.28
C ARG A 957 6.63 7.43 49.11
N ARG A 958 7.64 6.57 49.25
CA ARG A 958 8.88 6.85 50.00
C ARG A 958 9.99 7.40 49.10
N ILE A 959 10.10 6.84 47.89
CA ILE A 959 11.09 7.21 46.88
C ILE A 959 10.29 7.48 45.59
N PRO A 960 9.89 8.73 45.32
CA PRO A 960 8.99 9.07 44.21
C PRO A 960 9.70 8.99 42.85
N HIS A 961 10.11 7.79 42.45
CA HIS A 961 10.79 7.49 41.19
C HIS A 961 9.82 6.85 40.20
N ARG A 962 9.71 7.43 38.99
CA ARG A 962 8.78 6.99 37.93
C ARG A 962 8.91 5.50 37.59
N GLY A 963 10.14 4.97 37.63
CA GLY A 963 10.40 3.56 37.34
C GLY A 963 9.69 2.58 38.27
N LEU A 964 9.49 2.96 39.55
CA LEU A 964 8.78 2.10 40.51
C LEU A 964 7.30 1.97 40.17
N LEU A 965 6.66 3.06 39.74
CA LEU A 965 5.26 3.03 39.29
C LEU A 965 5.09 2.31 37.96
N ALA A 966 6.01 2.50 37.01
CA ALA A 966 5.96 1.78 35.74
C ALA A 966 6.08 0.26 35.96
N TRP A 967 7.01 -0.17 36.81
CA TRP A 967 7.20 -1.58 37.15
C TRP A 967 6.01 -2.15 37.93
N SER A 968 5.45 -1.38 38.87
CA SER A 968 4.20 -1.71 39.54
C SER A 968 3.05 -1.94 38.55
N GLY A 969 2.83 -1.01 37.63
CA GLY A 969 1.81 -1.12 36.59
C GLY A 969 2.01 -2.35 35.69
N ALA A 970 3.26 -2.67 35.34
CA ALA A 970 3.60 -3.86 34.57
C ALA A 970 3.25 -5.17 35.31
N LEU A 971 3.60 -5.27 36.60
CA LEU A 971 3.27 -6.44 37.42
C LEU A 971 1.75 -6.61 37.60
N LEU A 972 1.04 -5.51 37.87
CA LEU A 972 -0.43 -5.54 37.95
C LEU A 972 -1.03 -5.97 36.60
N ALA A 973 -0.60 -5.39 35.48
CA ALA A 973 -1.07 -5.78 34.16
C ALA A 973 -0.77 -7.26 33.84
N ALA A 974 0.42 -7.77 34.20
CA ALA A 974 0.75 -9.18 34.04
C ALA A 974 -0.18 -10.08 34.86
N ALA A 975 -0.49 -9.69 36.10
CA ALA A 975 -1.47 -10.40 36.92
C ALA A 975 -2.87 -10.36 36.29
N PHE A 976 -3.33 -9.21 35.78
CA PHE A 976 -4.62 -9.09 35.09
C PHE A 976 -4.71 -9.96 33.85
N VAL A 977 -3.73 -9.88 32.94
CA VAL A 977 -3.69 -10.70 31.71
C VAL A 977 -3.73 -12.18 32.05
N ARG A 978 -2.98 -12.58 33.07
CA ARG A 978 -2.98 -13.97 33.52
C ARG A 978 -4.37 -14.41 33.99
N LEU A 979 -5.12 -13.59 34.73
CA LEU A 979 -6.47 -13.95 35.17
C LEU A 979 -7.56 -13.78 34.09
N ALA A 980 -7.42 -12.80 33.21
CA ALA A 980 -8.42 -12.44 32.20
C ALA A 980 -8.35 -13.29 30.93
N VAL A 981 -7.14 -13.70 30.54
CA VAL A 981 -6.85 -14.24 29.21
C VAL A 981 -6.37 -15.69 29.26
N ASN A 982 -5.70 -16.11 30.33
CA ASN A 982 -5.11 -17.44 30.39
C ASN A 982 -6.10 -18.48 30.95
N PRO A 983 -6.68 -19.37 30.12
CA PRO A 983 -7.63 -20.37 30.59
C PRO A 983 -7.00 -21.40 31.53
N ALA A 984 -5.68 -21.61 31.46
CA ALA A 984 -4.98 -22.54 32.36
C ALA A 984 -5.05 -22.11 33.83
N VAL A 985 -5.30 -20.83 34.10
CA VAL A 985 -5.54 -20.38 35.47
C VAL A 985 -6.77 -21.04 36.06
N LEU A 986 -7.78 -21.41 35.25
CA LEU A 986 -9.01 -22.03 35.74
C LEU A 986 -8.88 -23.52 36.04
N SER A 987 -7.75 -24.13 35.68
CA SER A 987 -7.48 -25.58 35.83
C SER A 987 -6.37 -25.93 36.82
N TYR A 988 -5.86 -24.95 37.60
CA TYR A 988 -4.80 -25.20 38.60
C TYR A 988 -5.21 -26.17 39.71
N HIS A 989 -6.50 -26.17 40.05
CA HIS A 989 -7.15 -27.08 40.98
C HIS A 989 -8.52 -27.49 40.39
N PRO A 990 -9.14 -28.59 40.86
CA PRO A 990 -10.49 -28.99 40.41
C PRO A 990 -11.58 -27.93 40.70
N ALA A 991 -12.69 -27.96 39.93
CA ALA A 991 -13.87 -27.13 40.19
C ALA A 991 -14.43 -27.38 41.60
N SER A 992 -14.87 -26.34 42.29
CA SER A 992 -15.26 -26.44 43.69
C SER A 992 -16.74 -26.80 43.84
N HIS A 993 -17.07 -27.72 44.74
CA HIS A 993 -18.48 -28.03 45.07
C HIS A 993 -19.14 -26.99 45.99
N HIS A 994 -18.42 -25.94 46.38
CA HIS A 994 -18.95 -24.87 47.22
C HIS A 994 -19.29 -23.66 46.36
N ALA A 995 -20.58 -23.42 46.14
CA ALA A 995 -21.12 -22.40 45.22
C ALA A 995 -20.75 -20.93 45.54
N ILE A 996 -19.95 -20.66 46.59
CA ILE A 996 -19.60 -19.30 47.03
C ILE A 996 -18.16 -19.19 47.56
N VAL A 997 -17.58 -20.21 48.22
CA VAL A 997 -16.22 -20.15 48.81
C VAL A 997 -15.28 -21.08 48.05
N ASN A 998 -14.88 -20.64 46.85
CA ASN A 998 -14.03 -21.41 45.95
C ASN A 998 -12.65 -20.75 45.76
N TRP A 999 -11.71 -21.45 45.11
CA TRP A 999 -10.36 -20.91 44.90
C TRP A 999 -10.28 -19.85 43.79
N TYR A 1000 -11.27 -19.82 42.89
CA TYR A 1000 -11.47 -18.74 41.95
C TYR A 1000 -11.78 -17.44 42.69
N LEU A 1001 -12.61 -17.50 43.74
CA LEU A 1001 -13.00 -16.38 44.56
C LEU A 1001 -11.76 -15.72 45.16
N TYR A 1002 -10.95 -16.41 45.98
CA TYR A 1002 -9.81 -15.74 46.62
C TYR A 1002 -8.75 -15.29 45.62
N THR A 1003 -8.57 -16.01 44.50
CA THR A 1003 -7.56 -15.63 43.49
C THR A 1003 -7.96 -14.33 42.79
N TYR A 1004 -9.19 -14.26 42.28
CA TYR A 1004 -9.71 -13.08 41.59
C TYR A 1004 -9.97 -11.93 42.56
N LEU A 1005 -10.40 -12.22 43.80
CA LEU A 1005 -10.68 -11.20 44.82
C LEU A 1005 -9.40 -10.59 45.39
N VAL A 1006 -8.36 -11.36 45.73
CA VAL A 1006 -7.08 -10.82 46.23
C VAL A 1006 -6.39 -10.00 45.14
N SER A 1007 -6.42 -10.45 43.89
CA SER A 1007 -5.88 -9.66 42.77
C SER A 1007 -6.72 -8.40 42.52
N ALA A 1008 -8.06 -8.47 42.50
CA ALA A 1008 -8.90 -7.28 42.38
C ALA A 1008 -8.66 -6.30 43.54
N ALA A 1009 -8.48 -6.81 44.76
CA ALA A 1009 -8.13 -6.00 45.93
C ALA A 1009 -6.76 -5.33 45.78
N ALA A 1010 -5.74 -6.03 45.28
CA ALA A 1010 -4.44 -5.42 44.99
C ALA A 1010 -4.56 -4.30 43.95
N PHE A 1011 -5.42 -4.45 42.94
CA PHE A 1011 -5.75 -3.40 41.96
C PHE A 1011 -6.42 -2.19 42.61
N PHE A 1012 -7.40 -2.39 43.49
CA PHE A 1012 -8.05 -1.30 44.22
C PHE A 1012 -7.12 -0.64 45.25
N VAL A 1013 -6.27 -1.41 45.94
CA VAL A 1013 -5.25 -0.88 46.86
C VAL A 1013 -4.22 -0.04 46.10
N ALA A 1014 -3.77 -0.51 44.93
CA ALA A 1014 -2.93 0.29 44.05
C ALA A 1014 -3.63 1.60 43.61
N ALA A 1015 -4.89 1.51 43.19
CA ALA A 1015 -5.70 2.69 42.82
C ALA A 1015 -5.90 3.68 43.96
N TRP A 1016 -5.97 3.19 45.21
CA TRP A 1016 -6.08 4.00 46.43
C TRP A 1016 -4.76 4.62 46.87
N LEU A 1017 -3.64 3.90 46.69
CA LEU A 1017 -2.31 4.40 47.03
C LEU A 1017 -1.81 5.47 46.03
N LEU A 1018 -2.35 5.49 44.80
CA LEU A 1018 -2.02 6.49 43.79
C LEU A 1018 -2.55 7.89 44.17
N PRO A 1019 -1.74 8.96 44.00
CA PRO A 1019 -2.15 10.33 44.32
C PRO A 1019 -3.26 10.88 43.40
N GLU A 1020 -4.08 11.78 43.94
CA GLU A 1020 -5.33 12.27 43.34
C GLU A 1020 -5.18 13.43 42.33
N LYS A 1021 -4.07 14.18 42.42
CA LYS A 1021 -3.76 15.28 41.51
C LYS A 1021 -2.41 15.04 40.84
N ASP A 1022 -2.44 15.17 39.52
CA ASP A 1022 -1.36 15.19 38.54
C ASP A 1022 0.06 15.36 39.08
N ALA A 1023 0.88 14.33 38.87
CA ALA A 1023 2.33 14.49 38.75
C ALA A 1023 2.95 13.54 37.69
N LEU A 1024 2.15 12.86 36.87
CA LEU A 1024 2.64 11.88 35.89
C LEU A 1024 1.88 12.01 34.57
N GLU A 1025 2.62 12.03 33.46
CA GLU A 1025 2.12 11.90 32.07
C GLU A 1025 1.29 10.62 31.82
N PHE A 1026 1.25 9.68 32.78
CA PHE A 1026 0.36 8.51 32.76
C PHE A 1026 -1.05 8.89 33.19
N THR A 1027 -1.70 9.71 32.34
CA THR A 1027 -3.14 9.97 32.43
C THR A 1027 -3.88 8.63 32.40
N GLY A 1028 -4.60 8.31 33.48
CA GLY A 1028 -5.42 7.11 33.52
C GLY A 1028 -4.89 5.92 34.34
N ALA A 1029 -3.78 6.01 35.08
CA ALA A 1029 -3.31 4.90 35.93
C ALA A 1029 -4.36 4.46 36.98
N ARG A 1030 -5.01 5.42 37.64
CA ARG A 1030 -6.10 5.16 38.60
C ARG A 1030 -7.38 4.62 37.89
N PRO A 1031 -7.87 5.23 36.79
CA PRO A 1031 -8.93 4.64 35.96
C PRO A 1031 -8.63 3.22 35.43
N PHE A 1032 -7.39 2.94 35.04
CA PHE A 1032 -6.95 1.64 34.56
C PHE A 1032 -6.99 0.59 35.68
N ALA A 1033 -6.45 0.92 36.85
CA ALA A 1033 -6.51 0.03 38.01
C ALA A 1033 -7.97 -0.25 38.42
N ASN A 1034 -8.84 0.78 38.41
CA ASN A 1034 -10.27 0.63 38.70
C ASN A 1034 -11.00 -0.21 37.63
N ALA A 1035 -10.72 0.01 36.34
CA ALA A 1035 -11.31 -0.77 35.24
C ALA A 1035 -10.85 -2.22 35.28
N GLY A 1036 -9.56 -2.47 35.53
CA GLY A 1036 -8.99 -3.81 35.70
C GLY A 1036 -9.67 -4.57 36.82
N GLY A 1037 -9.82 -3.96 38.00
CA GLY A 1037 -10.59 -4.56 39.10
C GLY A 1037 -12.05 -4.85 38.71
N THR A 1038 -12.73 -3.93 38.02
CA THR A 1038 -14.14 -4.08 37.61
C THR A 1038 -14.34 -5.19 36.59
N ILE A 1039 -13.44 -5.32 35.62
CA ILE A 1039 -13.49 -6.40 34.61
C ILE A 1039 -13.24 -7.76 35.26
N LEU A 1040 -12.27 -7.86 36.20
CA LEU A 1040 -12.04 -9.09 36.96
C LEU A 1040 -13.30 -9.51 37.74
N LEU A 1041 -14.07 -8.55 38.26
CA LEU A 1041 -15.36 -8.83 38.89
C LEU A 1041 -16.45 -9.25 37.88
N PHE A 1042 -16.51 -8.66 36.68
CA PHE A 1042 -17.44 -9.12 35.63
C PHE A 1042 -17.14 -10.55 35.18
N PHE A 1043 -15.86 -10.89 35.04
CA PHE A 1043 -15.44 -12.27 34.75
C PHE A 1043 -15.77 -13.21 35.89
N LEU A 1044 -15.56 -12.80 37.13
CA LEU A 1044 -16.00 -13.58 38.28
C LEU A 1044 -17.51 -13.90 38.18
N VAL A 1045 -18.38 -12.94 37.86
CA VAL A 1045 -19.83 -13.20 37.69
C VAL A 1045 -20.12 -14.25 36.62
N ASN A 1046 -19.45 -14.19 35.46
CA ASN A 1046 -19.66 -15.16 34.39
C ASN A 1046 -19.06 -16.54 34.72
N ILE A 1047 -17.92 -16.57 35.43
CA ILE A 1047 -17.28 -17.80 35.91
C ILE A 1047 -18.17 -18.48 36.95
N GLU A 1048 -18.76 -17.75 37.90
CA GLU A 1048 -19.68 -18.30 38.90
C GLU A 1048 -20.99 -18.81 38.27
N ILE A 1049 -21.55 -18.11 37.27
CA ILE A 1049 -22.73 -18.61 36.51
C ILE A 1049 -22.37 -19.92 35.78
N ALA A 1050 -21.20 -19.97 35.14
CA ALA A 1050 -20.75 -21.16 34.44
C ALA A 1050 -20.43 -22.31 35.40
N ASP A 1051 -19.82 -22.05 36.56
CA ASP A 1051 -19.56 -23.04 37.60
C ASP A 1051 -20.87 -23.64 38.14
N PHE A 1052 -21.88 -22.79 38.38
CA PHE A 1052 -23.21 -23.23 38.86
C PHE A 1052 -23.94 -24.18 37.89
N TYR A 1053 -23.88 -23.92 36.59
CA TYR A 1053 -24.52 -24.76 35.57
C TYR A 1053 -23.62 -25.92 35.07
N SER A 1054 -22.37 -26.01 35.54
CA SER A 1054 -21.43 -27.07 35.16
C SER A 1054 -21.67 -28.34 35.98
N THR A 1055 -21.68 -29.50 35.32
CA THR A 1055 -21.94 -30.80 35.97
C THR A 1055 -20.70 -31.68 36.14
N GLY A 1056 -19.49 -31.19 35.80
CA GLY A 1056 -18.23 -31.95 35.82
C GLY A 1056 -17.10 -31.27 36.62
N PRO A 1057 -15.92 -31.91 36.73
CA PRO A 1057 -14.76 -31.37 37.47
C PRO A 1057 -14.08 -30.16 36.80
N THR A 1058 -14.58 -29.75 35.63
CA THR A 1058 -14.08 -28.67 34.79
C THR A 1058 -15.22 -27.76 34.37
N LEU A 1059 -14.94 -26.45 34.34
CA LEU A 1059 -15.89 -25.40 34.02
C LEU A 1059 -16.29 -25.41 32.52
N THR A 1060 -17.58 -25.24 32.20
CA THR A 1060 -18.12 -25.30 30.82
C THR A 1060 -18.98 -24.09 30.43
N PHE A 1061 -18.83 -23.58 29.20
CA PHE A 1061 -19.61 -22.45 28.64
C PHE A 1061 -20.40 -22.88 27.39
N ASN A 1062 -21.75 -22.85 27.42
CA ASN A 1062 -22.62 -23.29 26.31
C ASN A 1062 -23.59 -22.17 25.85
N PHE A 1063 -23.53 -21.77 24.55
CA PHE A 1063 -24.34 -20.66 23.98
C PHE A 1063 -25.26 -21.03 22.78
N LEU A 1064 -25.12 -22.23 22.20
CA LEU A 1064 -25.85 -22.63 20.97
C LEU A 1064 -26.85 -23.78 21.20
N SER A 1065 -26.58 -24.63 22.19
CA SER A 1065 -27.42 -25.74 22.63
C SER A 1065 -28.00 -25.51 24.02
N SER A 1066 -27.94 -24.26 24.49
CA SER A 1066 -28.40 -23.84 25.80
C SER A 1066 -29.92 -24.03 25.93
N SER A 1067 -30.35 -24.37 27.15
CA SER A 1067 -31.76 -24.31 27.49
C SER A 1067 -32.22 -22.85 27.46
N LEU A 1068 -33.52 -22.63 27.19
CA LEU A 1068 -34.10 -21.29 27.28
C LEU A 1068 -33.83 -20.62 28.66
N ALA A 1069 -33.77 -21.42 29.74
CA ALA A 1069 -33.45 -20.94 31.09
C ALA A 1069 -31.99 -20.43 31.22
N GLN A 1070 -31.03 -21.09 30.57
CA GLN A 1070 -29.63 -20.66 30.57
C GLN A 1070 -29.44 -19.37 29.76
N ASP A 1071 -30.05 -19.27 28.57
CA ASP A 1071 -30.00 -18.06 27.73
C ASP A 1071 -30.67 -16.86 28.38
N LEU A 1072 -31.76 -17.09 29.11
CA LEU A 1072 -32.41 -16.06 29.93
C LEU A 1072 -31.55 -15.67 31.14
N THR A 1073 -30.87 -16.61 31.81
CA THR A 1073 -30.01 -16.30 32.98
C THR A 1073 -28.83 -15.42 32.59
N TYR A 1074 -28.21 -15.63 31.42
CA TYR A 1074 -27.21 -14.70 30.88
C TYR A 1074 -27.79 -13.32 30.58
N THR A 1075 -28.97 -13.29 29.95
CA THR A 1075 -29.66 -12.04 29.58
C THR A 1075 -30.04 -11.22 30.83
N ILE A 1076 -30.46 -11.89 31.91
CA ILE A 1076 -30.76 -11.29 33.22
C ILE A 1076 -29.47 -10.87 33.95
N GLY A 1077 -28.45 -11.72 33.98
CA GLY A 1077 -27.16 -11.42 34.61
C GLY A 1077 -26.48 -10.19 33.98
N TRP A 1078 -26.54 -10.05 32.65
CA TRP A 1078 -26.04 -8.88 31.94
C TRP A 1078 -26.85 -7.63 32.26
N ALA A 1079 -28.18 -7.74 32.38
CA ALA A 1079 -29.03 -6.63 32.79
C ALA A 1079 -28.74 -6.19 34.24
N LEU A 1080 -28.60 -7.13 35.18
CA LEU A 1080 -28.28 -6.84 36.59
C LEU A 1080 -26.90 -6.21 36.75
N PHE A 1081 -25.89 -6.71 36.01
CA PHE A 1081 -24.55 -6.11 36.01
C PHE A 1081 -24.57 -4.71 35.40
N ALA A 1082 -25.31 -4.49 34.30
CA ALA A 1082 -25.49 -3.16 33.69
C ALA A 1082 -26.13 -2.18 34.68
N VAL A 1083 -27.12 -2.62 35.47
CA VAL A 1083 -27.78 -1.81 36.51
C VAL A 1083 -26.82 -1.54 37.67
N ALA A 1084 -26.11 -2.53 38.19
CA ALA A 1084 -25.14 -2.35 39.27
C ALA A 1084 -24.01 -1.38 38.86
N MET A 1085 -23.53 -1.51 37.63
CA MET A 1085 -22.53 -0.62 37.04
C MET A 1085 -23.09 0.80 36.86
N LEU A 1086 -24.36 0.95 36.48
CA LEU A 1086 -25.04 2.24 36.38
C LEU A 1086 -25.16 2.90 37.76
N VAL A 1087 -25.54 2.15 38.80
CA VAL A 1087 -25.64 2.64 40.18
C VAL A 1087 -24.25 3.05 40.72
N ALA A 1088 -23.24 2.20 40.56
CA ALA A 1088 -21.87 2.55 40.94
C ALA A 1088 -21.35 3.77 40.16
N GLY A 1089 -21.69 3.90 38.88
CA GLY A 1089 -21.37 5.06 38.04
C GLY A 1089 -22.10 6.35 38.44
N LEU A 1090 -23.21 6.25 39.16
CA LEU A 1090 -23.92 7.37 39.79
C LEU A 1090 -23.26 7.74 41.13
N VAL A 1091 -23.04 6.76 42.02
CA VAL A 1091 -22.43 6.98 43.35
C VAL A 1091 -20.99 7.50 43.23
N LEU A 1092 -20.19 6.90 42.35
CA LEU A 1092 -18.79 7.29 42.09
C LEU A 1092 -18.65 8.40 41.05
N HIS A 1093 -19.78 9.00 40.59
CA HIS A 1093 -19.82 10.12 39.65
C HIS A 1093 -19.08 9.88 38.30
N SER A 1094 -18.98 8.62 37.84
CA SER A 1094 -18.23 8.24 36.65
C SER A 1094 -19.10 8.21 35.37
N ARG A 1095 -18.86 9.12 34.42
CA ARG A 1095 -19.54 9.13 33.10
C ARG A 1095 -19.24 7.88 32.28
N ALA A 1096 -18.01 7.40 32.33
CA ALA A 1096 -17.57 6.21 31.60
C ALA A 1096 -18.36 4.97 32.03
N ALA A 1097 -18.60 4.81 33.34
CA ALA A 1097 -19.41 3.72 33.86
C ALA A 1097 -20.87 3.77 33.37
N ARG A 1098 -21.46 4.97 33.22
CA ARG A 1098 -22.85 5.14 32.75
C ARG A 1098 -23.03 4.81 31.26
N VAL A 1099 -22.12 5.25 30.40
CA VAL A 1099 -22.19 4.98 28.95
C VAL A 1099 -22.01 3.48 28.67
N ALA A 1100 -21.07 2.83 29.37
CA ALA A 1100 -20.86 1.39 29.27
C ALA A 1100 -22.13 0.59 29.62
N ALA A 1101 -22.88 1.04 30.64
CA ALA A 1101 -24.14 0.42 31.03
C ALA A 1101 -25.25 0.55 29.95
N ILE A 1102 -25.39 1.71 29.29
CA ILE A 1102 -26.45 1.94 28.26
C ILE A 1102 -26.21 1.09 27.01
N PHE A 1103 -24.96 1.02 26.55
CA PHE A 1103 -24.61 0.23 25.37
C PHE A 1103 -24.89 -1.26 25.58
N LEU A 1104 -24.56 -1.77 26.78
CA LEU A 1104 -24.85 -3.15 27.17
C LEU A 1104 -26.36 -3.45 27.08
N LEU A 1105 -27.24 -2.48 27.37
CA LEU A 1105 -28.70 -2.62 27.33
C LEU A 1105 -29.31 -2.66 25.91
N LEU A 1106 -28.81 -1.87 24.94
CA LEU A 1106 -29.31 -1.90 23.55
C LEU A 1106 -29.06 -3.26 22.88
N ILE A 1107 -27.88 -3.83 23.12
CA ILE A 1107 -27.50 -5.17 22.62
C ILE A 1107 -28.51 -6.21 23.13
N THR A 1108 -28.97 -6.06 24.36
CA THR A 1108 -29.97 -6.95 24.96
C THR A 1108 -31.32 -6.92 24.20
N VAL A 1109 -31.76 -5.78 23.65
CA VAL A 1109 -33.09 -5.63 23.00
C VAL A 1109 -33.16 -6.18 21.58
N LEU A 1110 -32.14 -5.92 20.74
CA LEU A 1110 -32.11 -6.41 19.36
C LEU A 1110 -32.05 -7.95 19.29
N LYS A 1111 -31.31 -8.55 20.24
CA LYS A 1111 -31.26 -9.99 20.42
C LYS A 1111 -32.68 -10.57 20.58
N CYS A 1112 -33.58 -9.86 21.27
CA CYS A 1112 -34.94 -10.31 21.54
C CYS A 1112 -35.86 -10.42 20.30
N PHE A 1113 -35.86 -9.50 19.32
CA PHE A 1113 -36.85 -9.51 18.21
C PHE A 1113 -36.44 -10.31 16.98
N LEU A 1114 -35.14 -10.34 16.68
CA LEU A 1114 -34.63 -10.99 15.47
C LEU A 1114 -34.27 -12.45 15.71
N HIS A 1115 -33.72 -12.76 16.88
CA HIS A 1115 -33.28 -14.11 17.22
C HIS A 1115 -34.37 -14.84 18.02
N ASP A 1116 -34.96 -14.19 19.03
CA ASP A 1116 -35.88 -14.89 19.92
C ASP A 1116 -37.31 -14.99 19.33
N LEU A 1117 -37.70 -14.09 18.39
CA LEU A 1117 -39.07 -14.04 17.79
C LEU A 1117 -39.23 -14.68 16.39
N ALA A 1118 -38.14 -14.93 15.64
CA ALA A 1118 -38.19 -15.49 14.29
C ALA A 1118 -38.61 -16.98 14.23
N ARG A 1119 -38.86 -17.60 15.39
CA ARG A 1119 -39.26 -19.01 15.52
C ARG A 1119 -40.79 -19.24 15.33
N LEU A 1120 -41.54 -18.32 14.67
CA LEU A 1120 -43.02 -18.35 14.42
C LEU A 1120 -43.40 -18.47 12.90
N GLY A 1121 -44.54 -19.09 12.48
CA GLY A 1121 -44.90 -19.38 11.05
C GLY A 1121 -46.32 -19.02 10.53
N GLY A 1122 -46.58 -19.04 9.20
CA GLY A 1122 -47.91 -18.93 8.56
C GLY A 1122 -48.43 -17.52 8.19
N LEU A 1123 -49.77 -17.31 8.19
CA LEU A 1123 -50.42 -15.99 8.05
C LEU A 1123 -49.90 -14.96 9.07
N TYR A 1124 -49.38 -15.41 10.21
CA TYR A 1124 -48.70 -14.58 11.21
C TYR A 1124 -47.46 -13.87 10.64
N ARG A 1125 -46.84 -14.42 9.59
CA ARG A 1125 -45.75 -13.76 8.85
C ARG A 1125 -46.27 -12.65 7.95
N VAL A 1126 -47.35 -12.89 7.20
CA VAL A 1126 -47.99 -11.86 6.34
C VAL A 1126 -48.54 -10.73 7.21
N ALA A 1127 -49.18 -11.07 8.34
CA ALA A 1127 -49.70 -10.11 9.30
C ALA A 1127 -48.61 -9.33 10.03
N SER A 1128 -47.51 -9.96 10.45
CA SER A 1128 -46.35 -9.28 11.06
C SER A 1128 -45.65 -8.34 10.07
N LEU A 1129 -45.55 -8.72 8.79
CA LEU A 1129 -44.99 -7.87 7.73
C LEU A 1129 -45.92 -6.71 7.32
N LEU A 1130 -47.23 -6.94 7.26
CA LEU A 1130 -48.22 -5.89 6.99
C LEU A 1130 -48.34 -4.92 8.18
N GLY A 1131 -48.27 -5.44 9.42
CA GLY A 1131 -48.19 -4.66 10.66
C GLY A 1131 -46.93 -3.81 10.73
N LEU A 1132 -45.78 -4.37 10.34
CA LEU A 1132 -44.54 -3.61 10.17
C LEU A 1132 -44.69 -2.53 9.07
N THR A 1133 -45.27 -2.86 7.91
CA THR A 1133 -45.47 -1.92 6.78
C THR A 1133 -46.32 -0.73 7.19
N ILE A 1134 -47.45 -0.97 7.87
CA ILE A 1134 -48.35 0.09 8.35
C ILE A 1134 -47.65 0.91 9.43
N SER A 1135 -46.96 0.27 10.37
CA SER A 1135 -46.23 0.97 11.45
C SER A 1135 -45.14 1.88 10.89
N LEU A 1136 -44.36 1.41 9.91
CA LEU A 1136 -43.31 2.19 9.27
C LEU A 1136 -43.86 3.27 8.34
N LEU A 1137 -44.96 3.04 7.61
CA LEU A 1137 -45.60 4.05 6.76
C LEU A 1137 -46.23 5.16 7.60
N LEU A 1138 -46.86 4.80 8.72
CA LEU A 1138 -47.39 5.76 9.69
C LEU A 1138 -46.27 6.60 10.31
N VAL A 1139 -45.19 5.96 10.80
CA VAL A 1139 -44.02 6.66 11.31
C VAL A 1139 -43.40 7.56 10.23
N GLY A 1140 -43.27 7.08 8.99
CA GLY A 1140 -42.75 7.87 7.86
C GLY A 1140 -43.59 9.11 7.53
N VAL A 1141 -44.91 8.99 7.51
CA VAL A 1141 -45.83 10.13 7.28
C VAL A 1141 -45.85 11.09 8.48
N LEU A 1142 -45.81 10.57 9.71
CA LEU A 1142 -45.74 11.38 10.92
C LEU A 1142 -44.43 12.17 10.99
N LEU A 1143 -43.29 11.56 10.67
CA LEU A 1143 -42.01 12.24 10.60
C LEU A 1143 -42.00 13.30 9.49
N GLN A 1144 -42.56 13.04 8.29
CA GLN A 1144 -42.70 14.07 7.25
C GLN A 1144 -43.61 15.24 7.69
N LYS A 1145 -44.69 14.94 8.41
CA LYS A 1145 -45.66 15.95 8.88
C LYS A 1145 -45.10 16.80 10.04
N PHE A 1146 -44.41 16.19 11.00
CA PHE A 1146 -44.04 16.83 12.27
C PHE A 1146 -42.57 17.25 12.37
N VAL A 1147 -41.63 16.52 11.76
CA VAL A 1147 -40.20 16.83 11.85
C VAL A 1147 -39.76 17.76 10.72
N ILE A 1148 -40.17 17.47 9.48
CA ILE A 1148 -39.72 18.24 8.31
C ILE A 1148 -40.47 19.58 8.17
N ARG A 1149 -41.78 19.60 8.46
CA ARG A 1149 -42.61 20.82 8.27
C ARG A 1149 -42.37 21.90 9.33
N LYS A 1150 -41.94 21.52 10.54
CA LYS A 1150 -41.64 22.46 11.65
C LYS A 1150 -40.30 23.18 11.48
N ALA A 1151 -39.39 22.63 10.66
CA ALA A 1151 -38.13 23.27 10.30
C ALA A 1151 -38.29 24.41 9.25
N ALA A 1152 -39.49 24.64 8.73
CA ALA A 1152 -39.76 25.61 7.65
C ALA A 1152 -40.45 26.92 8.09
N THR A 1153 -40.82 27.07 9.36
CA THR A 1153 -41.34 28.35 9.91
C THR A 1153 -40.20 29.08 10.63
N PRO A 1154 -39.74 30.24 10.13
CA PRO A 1154 -38.85 31.11 10.90
C PRO A 1154 -39.64 31.62 12.11
N ALA A 1155 -39.04 31.58 13.30
CA ALA A 1155 -39.62 32.18 14.48
C ALA A 1155 -39.72 33.71 14.29
N GLU A 1156 -40.91 34.27 14.45
CA GLU A 1156 -41.10 35.70 14.69
C GLU A 1156 -40.39 36.06 16.00
N GLU A 1157 -39.47 37.04 15.94
CA GLU A 1157 -38.88 37.67 17.11
C GLU A 1157 -39.94 38.51 17.82
N PRO A 1158 -40.07 38.43 19.16
CA PRO A 1158 -40.85 39.39 19.91
C PRO A 1158 -40.02 40.67 20.14
N SER A 1159 -40.68 41.81 19.95
CA SER A 1159 -40.19 43.20 20.12
C SER A 1159 -39.59 43.52 21.48
#